data_AF-A0A642USL6-F1
#
_entry.id   AF-A0A642USL6-F1
#
_cell.length_a   1.000
_cell.length_b   1.000
_cell.length_c   1.000
_cell.angle_alpha   90.00
_cell.angle_beta   90.00
_cell.angle_gamma   90.00
#
_symmetry.space_group_name_H-M   'P 1'
#
loop_
_entity.id
_entity.type
_entity.pdbx_description
1 polymer ?
#
loop_
_entity_poly.entity_id
_entity_poly.type
_entity_poly.pdbx_seq_one_letter_code
_entity_poly.pdbx_strand_id
1 'polypeptide(L)'
;MSDLALGRIANLIKGEDDLSKLGVLREQFVKEKQALDRQVSSATESQIDSIMTNLKNLNIAVTKLNSIKGNIGKVNTIYEESVDKMKDYDTIKKMSGVNQFLSQVSDLYVDISRFREYLDELNGIIEKEFSIISEDIKYTLPNFLLIHYSVTQARNFSDYLVLDSGLSDDFKSIVQRIIQPMKTTIAQFDKLLGEIIVSLTEAARDGNMELVYKLIKVIHYEQNADLQCQLMNGLGLNSFLDVKSIDYRKFRGQPRGYVKFFYDKLEDGLNDTFNACLEHFGENKMGVFDSLQWLEDELIYVHQELNPLFPETWGLSEFIQNVYYNNLHKFTISVVNSDPPAEDLMRILAYDTHYNKFIGSLQAPPSEGEKRPKSLIKKEQRSIIGDDLKTSILEDYLKLIVSKMQEWNVNLMNRETEVFTKREEPPDKYLYQQIYDDEDANDQLIQVEIENEVYVLPDFKTPLTMLKEQADVAADSGYSKVLVGVLENWSRSYIERIHNYQRLIDDDYERYMSVFNNDRYLERESTARKFFGGSSKRQQIDVENMSPEELDQISPKGLVEYLAALGNTYEINTDRLQDRFLDSYKDKVHSAYHGRIEQAFEDILVPTTDLNGRVISILVDIIINDITPGLSRLFSKQWYENDGHQAGGEDPLATQIVDTIASYLYDLRSYCTYEFYSITTSVLLSRFIPLYIRAGLENILHGDGKKIDPNNKKKFRSFPEAIGRDVTIFYEGLVSLFTRRDSHVLVESLRAIEYLGEIGSCPNPNEFIPAMWENEILVHFYSCSVEYIRGICMCRKDMDKSQINALVNKLEGIQRDYHSKVEPPEFTLGTLTEFTIS
;
A
#
# COMPACT_ATOMS: atom_id res chain seq x y z
N MET A 1 3.50 13.33 -46.50
CA MET A 1 3.41 12.33 -45.41
C MET A 1 4.20 12.88 -44.24
N SER A 2 3.61 12.98 -43.05
CA SER A 2 4.30 13.63 -41.92
C SER A 2 5.35 12.69 -41.32
N ASP A 3 6.49 13.25 -40.90
CA ASP A 3 7.59 12.53 -40.24
C ASP A 3 7.15 11.73 -39.01
N LEU A 4 6.01 12.09 -38.40
CA LEU A 4 5.38 11.38 -37.30
C LEU A 4 4.83 10.00 -37.70
N ALA A 5 4.29 9.86 -38.92
CA ALA A 5 3.82 8.58 -39.45
C ALA A 5 5.01 7.68 -39.80
N LEU A 6 6.08 8.25 -40.38
CA LEU A 6 7.34 7.55 -40.63
C LEU A 6 8.02 7.12 -39.32
N GLY A 7 7.99 7.95 -38.28
CA GLY A 7 8.52 7.62 -36.95
C GLY A 7 7.73 6.51 -36.23
N ARG A 8 6.40 6.47 -36.36
CA ARG A 8 5.60 5.34 -35.87
C ARG A 8 5.91 4.05 -36.61
N ILE A 9 6.04 4.10 -37.94
CA ILE A 9 6.39 2.94 -38.77
C ILE A 9 7.81 2.44 -38.45
N ALA A 10 8.77 3.35 -38.28
CA ALA A 10 10.16 3.02 -37.92
C ALA A 10 10.28 2.42 -36.51
N ASN A 11 9.40 2.79 -35.57
CA ASN A 11 9.37 2.17 -34.24
C ASN A 11 8.76 0.76 -34.23
N LEU A 12 7.92 0.43 -35.22
CA LEU A 12 7.21 -0.85 -35.33
C LEU A 12 7.97 -1.92 -36.13
N ILE A 13 9.04 -1.56 -36.85
CA ILE A 13 9.85 -2.47 -37.66
C ILE A 13 11.31 -2.30 -37.25
N LYS A 14 11.76 -3.04 -36.22
CA LYS A 14 13.16 -3.00 -35.76
C LYS A 14 13.95 -4.30 -36.01
N GLY A 15 13.29 -5.40 -36.40
CA GLY A 15 13.95 -6.68 -36.71
C GLY A 15 13.35 -7.42 -37.92
N GLU A 16 14.09 -8.40 -38.45
CA GLU A 16 13.73 -9.16 -39.66
C GLU A 16 12.48 -10.04 -39.47
N ASP A 17 12.19 -10.49 -38.24
CA ASP A 17 10.98 -11.24 -37.87
C ASP A 17 9.68 -10.40 -37.92
N ASP A 18 9.77 -9.07 -37.76
CA ASP A 18 8.59 -8.18 -37.79
C ASP A 18 8.07 -7.92 -39.22
N LEU A 19 8.83 -8.28 -40.26
CA LEU A 19 8.36 -8.26 -41.65
C LEU A 19 7.19 -9.24 -41.88
N SER A 20 7.12 -10.34 -41.11
CA SER A 20 6.01 -11.29 -41.17
C SER A 20 4.68 -10.70 -40.64
N LYS A 21 4.75 -9.77 -39.69
CA LYS A 21 3.59 -9.08 -39.07
C LYS A 21 3.05 -7.92 -39.91
N LEU A 22 3.74 -7.54 -40.99
CA LEU A 22 3.39 -6.39 -41.83
C LEU A 22 2.03 -6.55 -42.53
N GLY A 23 1.63 -7.79 -42.85
CA GLY A 23 0.31 -8.09 -43.41
C GLY A 23 -0.82 -7.77 -42.43
N VAL A 24 -0.67 -8.17 -41.17
CA VAL A 24 -1.66 -7.94 -40.10
C VAL A 24 -1.74 -6.46 -39.75
N LEU A 25 -0.60 -5.78 -39.63
CA LEU A 25 -0.56 -4.33 -39.38
C LEU A 25 -1.18 -3.53 -40.53
N ARG A 26 -0.97 -3.94 -41.78
CA ARG A 26 -1.61 -3.31 -42.95
C ARG A 26 -3.12 -3.47 -42.89
N GLU A 27 -3.63 -4.65 -42.53
CA GLU A 27 -5.07 -4.85 -42.38
C GLU A 27 -5.65 -4.00 -41.23
N GLN A 28 -4.91 -3.87 -40.12
CA GLN A 28 -5.29 -3.03 -39.00
C GLN A 28 -5.32 -1.55 -39.37
N PHE A 29 -4.32 -1.03 -40.07
CA PHE A 29 -4.31 0.36 -40.56
C PHE A 29 -5.40 0.62 -41.61
N VAL A 30 -5.75 -0.38 -42.44
CA VAL A 30 -6.87 -0.24 -43.37
C VAL A 30 -8.20 -0.16 -42.61
N LYS A 31 -8.39 -0.96 -41.54
CA LYS A 31 -9.57 -0.86 -40.67
C LYS A 31 -9.63 0.47 -39.94
N GLU A 32 -8.50 0.94 -39.39
CA GLU A 32 -8.40 2.24 -38.71
C GLU A 32 -8.67 3.40 -39.67
N LYS A 33 -8.11 3.35 -40.89
CA LYS A 33 -8.41 4.33 -41.94
C LYS A 33 -9.88 4.31 -42.33
N GLN A 34 -10.50 3.14 -42.51
CA GLN A 34 -11.92 3.06 -42.84
C GLN A 34 -12.81 3.61 -41.71
N ALA A 35 -12.43 3.41 -40.45
CA ALA A 35 -13.13 3.97 -39.30
C ALA A 35 -12.98 5.51 -39.25
N LEU A 36 -11.76 6.01 -39.45
CA LEU A 36 -11.47 7.45 -39.54
C LEU A 36 -12.19 8.09 -40.73
N ASP A 37 -12.16 7.49 -41.91
CA ASP A 37 -12.84 7.99 -43.10
C ASP A 37 -14.36 8.05 -42.88
N ARG A 38 -14.95 7.07 -42.18
CA ARG A 38 -16.37 7.12 -41.80
C ARG A 38 -16.67 8.25 -40.82
N GLN A 39 -15.82 8.46 -39.81
CA GLN A 39 -15.98 9.56 -38.86
C GLN A 39 -15.83 10.92 -39.53
N VAL A 40 -14.80 11.09 -40.38
CA VAL A 40 -14.58 12.32 -41.14
C VAL A 40 -15.73 12.55 -42.10
N SER A 41 -16.19 11.55 -42.85
CA SER A 41 -17.33 11.69 -43.75
C SER A 41 -18.59 12.15 -43.00
N SER A 42 -18.91 11.51 -41.87
CA SER A 42 -20.06 11.89 -41.05
C SER A 42 -19.92 13.30 -40.46
N ALA A 43 -18.72 13.67 -40.01
CA ALA A 43 -18.46 15.02 -39.51
C ALA A 43 -18.55 16.08 -40.62
N THR A 44 -18.04 15.78 -41.82
CA THR A 44 -18.14 16.68 -42.98
C THR A 44 -19.57 16.81 -43.45
N GLU A 45 -20.36 15.75 -43.43
CA GLU A 45 -21.79 15.77 -43.80
C GLU A 45 -22.59 16.62 -42.80
N SER A 46 -22.36 16.44 -41.49
CA SER A 46 -22.96 17.29 -40.46
C SER A 46 -22.54 18.76 -40.58
N GLN A 47 -21.28 19.04 -40.91
CA GLN A 47 -20.83 20.42 -41.17
C GLN A 47 -21.48 21.00 -42.43
N ILE A 48 -21.61 20.23 -43.51
CA ILE A 48 -22.28 20.67 -44.74
C ILE A 48 -23.75 20.98 -44.46
N ASP A 49 -24.45 20.13 -43.69
CA ASP A 49 -25.83 20.37 -43.28
C ASP A 49 -25.97 21.62 -42.40
N SER A 50 -25.03 21.83 -41.47
CA SER A 50 -24.98 23.05 -40.65
C SER A 50 -24.72 24.30 -41.50
N ILE A 51 -23.80 24.24 -42.46
CA ILE A 51 -23.53 25.34 -43.39
C ILE A 51 -24.76 25.61 -44.26
N MET A 52 -25.43 24.57 -44.76
CA MET A 52 -26.60 24.70 -45.63
C MET A 52 -27.81 25.27 -44.88
N THR A 53 -28.04 24.84 -43.64
CA THR A 53 -29.07 25.41 -42.77
C THR A 53 -28.76 26.86 -42.39
N ASN A 54 -27.51 27.18 -42.08
CA ASN A 54 -27.07 28.56 -41.82
C ASN A 54 -27.22 29.46 -43.05
N LEU A 55 -26.87 28.98 -44.24
CA LEU A 55 -27.10 29.71 -45.50
C LEU A 55 -28.58 29.95 -45.76
N LYS A 56 -29.43 28.95 -45.48
CA LYS A 56 -30.88 29.09 -45.61
C LYS A 56 -31.43 30.14 -44.63
N ASN A 57 -30.99 30.11 -43.38
CA ASN A 57 -31.38 31.08 -42.37
C ASN A 57 -30.89 32.50 -42.71
N LEU A 58 -29.66 32.63 -43.23
CA LEU A 58 -29.12 33.91 -43.68
C LEU A 58 -29.90 34.46 -44.86
N ASN A 59 -30.28 33.62 -45.83
CA ASN A 59 -31.09 34.06 -46.96
C ASN A 59 -32.50 34.50 -46.51
N ILE A 60 -33.10 33.80 -45.54
CA ILE A 60 -34.37 34.22 -44.91
C ILE A 60 -34.20 35.54 -44.14
N ALA A 61 -33.09 35.73 -43.44
CA ALA A 61 -32.81 36.98 -42.74
C ALA A 61 -32.64 38.14 -43.72
N VAL A 62 -31.93 37.94 -44.84
CA VAL A 62 -31.74 38.96 -45.89
C VAL A 62 -33.08 39.33 -46.52
N THR A 63 -33.96 38.37 -46.83
CA THR A 63 -35.29 38.67 -47.37
C THR A 63 -36.16 39.42 -46.36
N LYS A 64 -36.16 39.01 -45.09
CA LYS A 64 -36.86 39.74 -44.01
C LYS A 64 -36.31 41.16 -43.81
N LEU A 65 -34.99 41.34 -43.84
CA LEU A 65 -34.35 42.64 -43.64
C LEU A 65 -34.66 43.58 -44.81
N ASN A 66 -34.65 43.09 -46.04
CA ASN A 66 -35.10 43.86 -47.20
C ASN A 66 -36.57 44.24 -47.11
N SER A 67 -37.43 43.35 -46.60
CA SER A 67 -38.84 43.66 -46.35
C SER A 67 -39.01 44.73 -45.25
N ILE A 68 -38.29 44.62 -44.14
CA ILE A 68 -38.31 45.61 -43.05
C ILE A 68 -37.79 46.96 -43.55
N LYS A 69 -36.68 46.99 -44.30
CA LYS A 69 -36.14 48.22 -44.88
C LYS A 69 -37.13 48.86 -45.86
N GLY A 70 -37.82 48.06 -46.67
CA GLY A 70 -38.90 48.54 -47.53
C GLY A 70 -40.08 49.11 -46.74
N ASN A 71 -40.48 48.47 -45.64
CA ASN A 71 -41.56 48.95 -44.78
C ASN A 71 -41.16 50.22 -44.02
N ILE A 72 -39.93 50.32 -43.51
CA ILE A 72 -39.39 51.53 -42.87
C ILE A 72 -39.33 52.68 -43.89
N GLY A 73 -38.92 52.42 -45.14
CA GLY A 73 -38.97 53.42 -46.21
C GLY A 73 -40.39 53.93 -46.48
N LYS A 74 -41.39 53.05 -46.47
CA LYS A 74 -42.81 53.42 -46.58
C LYS A 74 -43.30 54.22 -45.37
N VAL A 75 -42.88 53.86 -44.16
CA VAL A 75 -43.24 54.58 -42.94
C VAL A 75 -42.58 55.97 -42.92
N ASN A 76 -41.32 56.08 -43.32
CA ASN A 76 -40.63 57.37 -43.39
C ASN A 76 -41.23 58.28 -44.46
N THR A 77 -41.65 57.74 -45.60
CA THR A 77 -42.36 58.53 -46.62
C THR A 77 -43.73 58.99 -46.14
N ILE A 78 -44.50 58.14 -45.43
CA ILE A 78 -45.76 58.55 -44.78
C ILE A 78 -45.51 59.60 -43.68
N TYR A 79 -44.43 59.46 -42.92
CA TYR A 79 -44.04 60.41 -41.88
C TYR A 79 -43.68 61.77 -42.48
N GLU A 80 -42.85 61.81 -43.53
CA GLU A 80 -42.53 63.03 -44.26
C GLU A 80 -43.79 63.66 -44.86
N GLU A 81 -44.68 62.88 -45.49
CA GLU A 81 -45.95 63.38 -46.03
C GLU A 81 -46.92 63.90 -44.95
N SER A 82 -46.85 63.39 -43.72
CA SER A 82 -47.70 63.82 -42.60
C SER A 82 -47.15 65.06 -41.92
N VAL A 83 -45.83 65.17 -41.79
CA VAL A 83 -45.13 66.33 -41.21
C VAL A 83 -45.25 67.54 -42.12
N ASP A 84 -45.14 67.37 -43.44
CA ASP A 84 -45.19 68.49 -44.40
C ASP A 84 -46.61 69.08 -44.56
N LYS A 85 -47.66 68.31 -44.23
CA LYS A 85 -49.07 68.73 -44.34
C LYS A 85 -49.60 69.53 -43.14
N MET A 86 -48.95 69.52 -41.97
CA MET A 86 -49.41 70.25 -40.77
C MET A 86 -48.38 71.31 -40.32
N LYS A 87 -48.54 72.56 -40.80
CA LYS A 87 -47.66 73.70 -40.47
C LYS A 87 -47.57 74.04 -38.98
N ASP A 88 -48.57 73.69 -38.17
CA ASP A 88 -48.61 73.99 -36.73
C ASP A 88 -48.33 72.77 -35.83
N TYR A 89 -47.91 71.64 -36.39
CA TYR A 89 -47.59 70.45 -35.59
C TYR A 89 -46.41 70.71 -34.64
N ASP A 90 -45.42 71.48 -35.08
CA ASP A 90 -44.21 71.75 -34.30
C ASP A 90 -44.48 72.68 -33.10
N THR A 91 -45.43 73.61 -33.24
CA THR A 91 -45.88 74.47 -32.14
C THR A 91 -46.79 73.71 -31.18
N ILE A 92 -47.70 72.87 -31.68
CA ILE A 92 -48.54 71.99 -30.85
C ILE A 92 -47.69 70.97 -30.08
N LYS A 93 -46.65 70.40 -30.71
CA LYS A 93 -45.72 69.47 -30.06
C LYS A 93 -44.90 70.16 -28.97
N LYS A 94 -44.41 71.38 -29.21
CA LYS A 94 -43.76 72.19 -28.18
C LYS A 94 -44.71 72.55 -27.04
N MET A 95 -45.96 72.94 -27.34
CA MET A 95 -46.96 73.29 -26.33
C MET A 95 -47.43 72.07 -25.53
N SER A 96 -47.60 70.92 -26.17
CA SER A 96 -47.88 69.64 -25.52
C SER A 96 -46.71 69.18 -24.65
N GLY A 97 -45.47 69.35 -25.13
CA GLY A 97 -44.27 69.03 -24.35
C GLY A 97 -44.09 69.95 -23.14
N VAL A 98 -44.40 71.24 -23.27
CA VAL A 98 -44.42 72.19 -22.15
C VAL A 98 -45.53 71.85 -21.16
N ASN A 99 -46.73 71.49 -21.62
CA ASN A 99 -47.82 71.11 -20.72
C ASN A 99 -47.53 69.77 -20.00
N GLN A 100 -46.89 68.82 -20.68
CA GLN A 100 -46.41 67.57 -20.09
C GLN A 100 -45.34 67.85 -19.03
N PHE A 101 -44.37 68.71 -19.34
CA PHE A 101 -43.35 69.14 -18.38
C PHE A 101 -43.94 69.87 -17.17
N LEU A 102 -44.90 70.78 -17.37
CA LEU A 102 -45.55 71.52 -16.29
C LEU A 102 -46.38 70.58 -15.39
N SER A 103 -47.06 69.59 -15.99
CA SER A 103 -47.76 68.54 -15.24
C SER A 103 -46.79 67.67 -14.45
N GLN A 104 -45.68 67.24 -15.05
CA GLN A 104 -44.64 66.47 -14.38
C GLN A 104 -44.01 67.24 -13.21
N VAL A 105 -43.76 68.54 -13.35
CA VAL A 105 -43.22 69.39 -12.26
C VAL A 105 -44.25 69.58 -11.14
N SER A 106 -45.53 69.74 -11.49
CA SER A 106 -46.62 69.81 -10.50
C SER A 106 -46.75 68.50 -9.71
N ASP A 107 -46.74 67.36 -10.39
CA ASP A 107 -46.79 66.04 -9.76
C ASP A 107 -45.54 65.80 -8.90
N LEU A 108 -44.35 66.17 -9.39
CA LEU A 108 -43.10 66.08 -8.64
C LEU A 108 -43.13 66.94 -7.37
N TYR A 109 -43.73 68.12 -7.40
CA TYR A 109 -43.88 68.96 -6.21
C TYR A 109 -44.77 68.30 -5.15
N VAL A 110 -45.90 67.73 -5.58
CA VAL A 110 -46.81 66.97 -4.69
C VAL A 110 -46.09 65.76 -4.13
N ASP A 111 -45.36 65.01 -4.96
CA ASP A 111 -44.64 63.81 -4.56
C ASP A 111 -43.48 64.14 -3.60
N ILE A 112 -42.70 65.21 -3.81
CA ILE A 112 -41.68 65.68 -2.84
C ILE A 112 -42.32 66.00 -1.48
N SER A 113 -43.46 66.68 -1.48
CA SER A 113 -44.11 67.09 -0.23
C SER A 113 -44.63 65.89 0.58
N ARG A 114 -45.10 64.84 -0.10
CA ARG A 114 -45.67 63.62 0.50
C ARG A 114 -44.63 62.52 0.72
N PHE A 115 -43.43 62.65 0.15
CA PHE A 115 -42.39 61.62 0.19
C PHE A 115 -41.99 61.22 1.61
N ARG A 116 -41.92 62.20 2.54
CA ARG A 116 -41.51 61.91 3.92
C ARG A 116 -42.58 61.12 4.68
N GLU A 117 -43.84 61.54 4.59
CA GLU A 117 -44.97 60.83 5.21
C GLU A 117 -45.09 59.41 4.65
N TYR A 118 -44.87 59.27 3.33
CA TYR A 118 -44.86 57.97 2.66
C TYR A 118 -43.73 57.06 3.14
N LEU A 119 -42.50 57.58 3.32
CA LEU A 119 -41.39 56.79 3.85
C LEU A 119 -41.62 56.36 5.31
N ASP A 120 -42.21 57.22 6.14
CA ASP A 120 -42.50 56.88 7.53
C ASP A 120 -43.60 55.80 7.63
N GLU A 121 -44.64 55.86 6.79
CA GLU A 121 -45.66 54.81 6.69
C GLU A 121 -45.06 53.48 6.19
N LEU A 122 -44.18 53.54 5.19
CA LEU A 122 -43.49 52.38 4.63
C LEU A 122 -42.58 51.71 5.67
N ASN A 123 -41.78 52.49 6.41
CA ASN A 123 -40.95 51.97 7.51
C ASN A 123 -41.81 51.30 8.59
N GLY A 124 -42.96 51.89 8.93
CA GLY A 124 -43.91 51.30 9.89
C GLY A 124 -44.55 49.99 9.40
N ILE A 125 -44.74 49.80 8.09
CA ILE A 125 -45.23 48.54 7.52
C ILE A 125 -44.11 47.49 7.49
N ILE A 126 -42.89 47.88 7.12
CA ILE A 126 -41.72 46.98 7.11
C ILE A 126 -41.43 46.45 8.51
N GLU A 127 -41.41 47.31 9.53
CA GLU A 127 -41.13 46.89 10.91
C GLU A 127 -42.19 45.91 11.44
N LYS A 128 -43.47 46.12 11.10
CA LYS A 128 -44.55 45.20 11.47
C LYS A 128 -44.40 43.84 10.78
N GLU A 129 -44.08 43.82 9.49
CA GLU A 129 -43.87 42.55 8.78
C GLU A 129 -42.60 41.84 9.26
N PHE A 130 -41.54 42.58 9.59
CA PHE A 130 -40.31 42.02 10.15
C PHE A 130 -40.56 41.33 11.49
N SER A 131 -41.29 41.97 12.42
CA SER A 131 -41.62 41.35 13.71
C SER A 131 -42.48 40.08 13.58
N ILE A 132 -43.37 40.03 12.58
CA ILE A 132 -44.23 38.86 12.36
C ILE A 132 -43.43 37.69 11.77
N ILE A 133 -42.45 37.95 10.90
CA ILE A 133 -41.58 36.90 10.33
C ILE A 133 -40.71 36.25 11.41
N SER A 134 -40.21 37.03 12.38
CA SER A 134 -39.43 36.48 13.49
C SER A 134 -40.26 35.60 14.44
N GLU A 135 -41.59 35.74 14.45
CA GLU A 135 -42.47 35.03 15.38
C GLU A 135 -43.26 33.87 14.75
N ASP A 136 -43.64 33.93 13.46
CA ASP A 136 -44.46 32.89 12.81
C ASP A 136 -44.09 32.63 11.34
N ILE A 137 -43.41 31.51 11.10
CA ILE A 137 -42.90 31.03 9.80
C ILE A 137 -44.05 30.63 8.84
N LYS A 138 -45.28 30.46 9.35
CA LYS A 138 -46.47 30.11 8.54
C LYS A 138 -47.14 31.31 7.91
N TYR A 139 -46.73 32.53 8.23
CA TYR A 139 -47.43 33.73 7.78
C TYR A 139 -47.27 33.97 6.27
N THR A 140 -48.38 33.95 5.53
CA THR A 140 -48.42 34.25 4.10
C THR A 140 -48.28 35.76 3.89
N LEU A 141 -47.06 36.27 3.70
CA LEU A 141 -46.74 37.67 3.44
C LEU A 141 -47.66 38.34 2.38
N PRO A 142 -48.68 39.12 2.78
CA PRO A 142 -49.61 39.73 1.83
C PRO A 142 -49.04 41.01 1.25
N ASN A 143 -48.30 41.79 2.05
CA ASN A 143 -47.84 43.11 1.64
C ASN A 143 -46.42 43.12 1.11
N PHE A 144 -45.70 42.00 1.07
CA PHE A 144 -44.32 41.97 0.53
C PHE A 144 -44.22 42.53 -0.89
N LEU A 145 -45.18 42.21 -1.77
CA LEU A 145 -45.23 42.78 -3.13
C LEU A 145 -45.54 44.28 -3.13
N LEU A 146 -46.38 44.74 -2.18
CA LEU A 146 -46.73 46.15 -2.01
C LEU A 146 -45.52 46.94 -1.49
N ILE A 147 -44.76 46.37 -0.54
CA ILE A 147 -43.51 46.93 -0.03
C ILE A 147 -42.46 46.98 -1.13
N HIS A 148 -42.30 45.91 -1.90
CA HIS A 148 -41.34 45.92 -3.01
C HIS A 148 -41.69 46.99 -4.06
N TYR A 149 -42.98 47.12 -4.39
CA TYR A 149 -43.45 48.15 -5.31
C TYR A 149 -43.23 49.56 -4.76
N SER A 150 -43.57 49.80 -3.50
CA SER A 150 -43.42 51.11 -2.85
C SER A 150 -41.95 51.52 -2.71
N VAL A 151 -41.08 50.60 -2.31
CA VAL A 151 -39.62 50.81 -2.24
C VAL A 151 -39.06 51.06 -3.63
N THR A 152 -39.54 50.33 -4.66
CA THR A 152 -39.11 50.54 -6.04
C THR A 152 -39.52 51.92 -6.56
N GLN A 153 -40.74 52.37 -6.28
CA GLN A 153 -41.20 53.70 -6.66
C GLN A 153 -40.38 54.81 -5.97
N ALA A 154 -40.15 54.66 -4.66
CA ALA A 154 -39.32 55.59 -3.90
C ALA A 154 -37.89 55.67 -4.44
N ARG A 155 -37.32 54.54 -4.88
CA ARG A 155 -35.99 54.47 -5.52
C ARG A 155 -35.93 55.07 -6.91
N ASN A 156 -36.94 54.82 -7.75
CA ASN A 156 -36.98 55.44 -9.08
C ASN A 156 -37.07 56.97 -8.97
N PHE A 157 -37.81 57.45 -7.97
CA PHE A 157 -37.90 58.88 -7.66
C PHE A 157 -36.56 59.47 -7.20
N SER A 158 -35.83 58.80 -6.30
CA SER A 158 -34.50 59.27 -5.90
C SER A 158 -33.51 59.29 -7.05
N ASP A 159 -33.50 58.25 -7.88
CA ASP A 159 -32.59 58.15 -9.03
C ASP A 159 -32.88 59.27 -10.04
N TYR A 160 -34.16 59.60 -10.24
CA TYR A 160 -34.58 60.73 -11.06
C TYR A 160 -34.12 62.06 -10.48
N LEU A 161 -34.27 62.31 -9.17
CA LEU A 161 -33.80 63.53 -8.52
C LEU A 161 -32.27 63.70 -8.61
N VAL A 162 -31.52 62.59 -8.58
CA VAL A 162 -30.07 62.61 -8.75
C VAL A 162 -29.69 62.98 -10.19
N LEU A 163 -30.40 62.46 -11.20
CA LEU A 163 -30.17 62.82 -12.60
C LEU A 163 -30.50 64.29 -12.88
N ASP A 164 -31.60 64.80 -12.34
CA ASP A 164 -32.07 66.18 -12.55
C ASP A 164 -31.23 67.24 -11.81
N SER A 165 -30.45 66.83 -10.80
CA SER A 165 -29.61 67.72 -9.97
C SER A 165 -28.39 68.34 -10.68
N GLY A 166 -28.30 68.24 -12.00
CA GLY A 166 -27.15 68.65 -12.80
C GLY A 166 -26.80 70.16 -12.83
N LEU A 167 -27.56 71.06 -12.17
CA LEU A 167 -27.43 72.52 -12.42
C LEU A 167 -27.37 73.47 -11.20
N SER A 168 -27.27 73.03 -9.94
CA SER A 168 -26.96 73.94 -8.80
C SER A 168 -26.50 73.20 -7.54
N ASP A 169 -25.47 73.71 -6.85
CA ASP A 169 -24.92 73.06 -5.63
C ASP A 169 -25.87 73.14 -4.41
N ASP A 170 -26.71 74.18 -4.33
CA ASP A 170 -27.74 74.29 -3.29
C ASP A 170 -28.83 73.22 -3.48
N PHE A 171 -29.26 72.95 -4.72
CA PHE A 171 -30.21 71.89 -5.04
C PHE A 171 -29.67 70.50 -4.71
N LYS A 172 -28.38 70.24 -4.96
CA LYS A 172 -27.74 68.97 -4.57
C LYS A 172 -27.78 68.74 -3.06
N SER A 173 -27.54 69.77 -2.25
CA SER A 173 -27.59 69.65 -0.78
C SER A 173 -29.00 69.33 -0.25
N ILE A 174 -30.04 69.93 -0.86
CA ILE A 174 -31.45 69.70 -0.51
C ILE A 174 -31.87 68.30 -0.94
N VAL A 175 -31.49 67.87 -2.15
CA VAL A 175 -31.76 66.53 -2.67
C VAL A 175 -31.08 65.47 -1.79
N GLN A 176 -29.83 65.69 -1.36
CA GLN A 176 -29.15 64.77 -0.43
C GLN A 176 -29.88 64.64 0.93
N ARG A 177 -30.43 65.73 1.46
CA ARG A 177 -31.22 65.70 2.70
C ARG A 177 -32.54 64.93 2.54
N ILE A 178 -33.16 64.99 1.36
CA ILE A 178 -34.38 64.24 1.02
C ILE A 178 -34.08 62.75 0.81
N ILE A 179 -32.89 62.42 0.28
CA ILE A 179 -32.45 61.03 0.03
C ILE A 179 -31.98 60.33 1.31
N GLN A 180 -31.57 61.04 2.36
CA GLN A 180 -31.00 60.42 3.55
C GLN A 180 -31.95 59.45 4.29
N PRO A 181 -33.24 59.78 4.57
CA PRO A 181 -34.18 58.86 5.20
C PRO A 181 -34.44 57.60 4.35
N MET A 182 -34.34 57.73 3.04
CA MET A 182 -34.57 56.63 2.11
C MET A 182 -33.49 55.54 2.20
N LYS A 183 -32.23 55.90 2.50
CA LYS A 183 -31.17 54.91 2.76
C LYS A 183 -31.50 54.02 3.96
N THR A 184 -32.18 54.57 4.97
CA THR A 184 -32.66 53.81 6.13
C THR A 184 -33.74 52.82 5.73
N THR A 185 -34.73 53.24 4.93
CA THR A 185 -35.77 52.37 4.39
C THR A 185 -35.21 51.25 3.52
N ILE A 186 -34.18 51.54 2.71
CA ILE A 186 -33.45 50.53 1.93
C ILE A 186 -32.83 49.48 2.85
N ALA A 187 -32.11 49.91 3.89
CA ALA A 187 -31.47 49.00 4.82
C ALA A 187 -32.47 48.14 5.60
N GLN A 188 -33.65 48.69 5.96
CA GLN A 188 -34.71 47.93 6.61
C GLN A 188 -35.34 46.89 5.65
N PHE A 189 -35.56 47.26 4.40
CA PHE A 189 -36.04 46.33 3.38
C PHE A 189 -35.03 45.21 3.09
N ASP A 190 -33.74 45.55 2.98
CA ASP A 190 -32.68 44.56 2.71
C ASP A 190 -32.51 43.59 3.90
N LYS A 191 -32.74 44.05 5.15
CA LYS A 191 -32.82 43.17 6.34
C LYS A 191 -34.00 42.21 6.26
N LEU A 192 -35.20 42.72 5.96
CA LEU A 192 -36.39 41.89 5.79
C LEU A 192 -36.21 40.87 4.67
N LEU A 193 -35.61 41.27 3.55
CA LEU A 193 -35.30 40.37 2.44
C LEU A 193 -34.24 39.33 2.84
N GLY A 194 -33.26 39.69 3.66
CA GLY A 194 -32.28 38.76 4.25
C GLY A 194 -32.94 37.69 5.13
N GLU A 195 -33.81 38.09 6.06
CA GLU A 195 -34.54 37.16 6.93
C GLU A 195 -35.43 36.18 6.14
N ILE A 196 -36.09 36.68 5.08
CA ILE A 196 -36.91 35.87 4.17
C ILE A 196 -36.06 34.85 3.39
N ILE A 197 -34.83 35.21 3.01
CA ILE A 197 -33.92 34.30 2.32
C ILE A 197 -33.39 33.22 3.26
N VAL A 198 -33.03 33.57 4.50
CA VAL A 198 -32.58 32.58 5.49
C VAL A 198 -33.71 31.62 5.85
N SER A 199 -34.92 32.14 6.03
CA SER A 199 -36.12 31.32 6.27
C SER A 199 -36.63 30.58 5.02
N LEU A 200 -36.02 30.75 3.84
CA LEU A 200 -36.45 30.09 2.61
C LEU A 200 -36.34 28.56 2.72
N THR A 201 -35.28 28.05 3.34
CA THR A 201 -35.05 26.60 3.51
C THR A 201 -36.06 25.98 4.47
N GLU A 202 -36.38 26.69 5.57
CA GLU A 202 -37.36 26.26 6.57
C GLU A 202 -38.80 26.41 6.07
N ALA A 203 -39.12 27.52 5.39
CA ALA A 203 -40.44 27.77 4.81
C ALA A 203 -40.73 26.83 3.63
N ALA A 204 -39.71 26.39 2.90
CA ALA A 204 -39.85 25.31 1.92
C ALA A 204 -40.23 24.01 2.64
N ARG A 205 -39.49 23.63 3.70
CA ARG A 205 -39.74 22.40 4.49
C ARG A 205 -41.16 22.34 5.08
N ASP A 206 -41.70 23.48 5.50
CA ASP A 206 -43.07 23.61 6.03
C ASP A 206 -44.16 23.75 4.93
N GLY A 207 -43.78 23.74 3.65
CA GLY A 207 -44.69 23.72 2.51
C GLY A 207 -45.30 25.08 2.14
N ASN A 208 -44.71 26.20 2.58
CA ASN A 208 -45.26 27.54 2.35
C ASN A 208 -44.90 28.09 0.96
N MET A 209 -45.41 27.42 -0.07
CA MET A 209 -45.10 27.69 -1.49
C MET A 209 -45.42 29.10 -1.96
N GLU A 210 -46.36 29.79 -1.32
CA GLU A 210 -46.77 31.14 -1.71
C GLU A 210 -45.70 32.21 -1.40
N LEU A 211 -44.97 32.05 -0.29
CA LEU A 211 -43.88 32.95 0.11
C LEU A 211 -42.70 32.78 -0.85
N VAL A 212 -42.31 31.54 -1.13
CA VAL A 212 -41.25 31.19 -2.07
C VAL A 212 -41.56 31.75 -3.46
N TYR A 213 -42.79 31.56 -3.95
CA TYR A 213 -43.21 32.09 -5.24
C TYR A 213 -43.21 33.62 -5.32
N LYS A 214 -43.64 34.32 -4.25
CA LYS A 214 -43.59 35.79 -4.18
C LYS A 214 -42.14 36.30 -4.18
N LEU A 215 -41.24 35.65 -3.43
CA LEU A 215 -39.81 35.97 -3.42
C LEU A 215 -39.19 35.79 -4.81
N ILE A 216 -39.42 34.63 -5.44
CA ILE A 216 -38.93 34.33 -6.80
C ILE A 216 -39.44 35.35 -7.80
N LYS A 217 -40.73 35.71 -7.74
CA LYS A 217 -41.31 36.75 -8.61
C LYS A 217 -40.62 38.10 -8.43
N VAL A 218 -40.33 38.50 -7.20
CA VAL A 218 -39.64 39.77 -6.92
C VAL A 218 -38.23 39.75 -7.49
N ILE A 219 -37.45 38.71 -7.21
CA ILE A 219 -36.07 38.61 -7.71
C ILE A 219 -36.04 38.50 -9.24
N HIS A 220 -36.95 37.74 -9.85
CA HIS A 220 -37.06 37.62 -11.30
C HIS A 220 -37.49 38.95 -11.95
N TYR A 221 -38.38 39.71 -11.32
CA TYR A 221 -38.75 41.05 -11.79
C TYR A 221 -37.55 42.01 -11.72
N GLU A 222 -36.81 42.01 -10.61
CA GLU A 222 -35.61 42.84 -10.46
C GLU A 222 -34.50 42.43 -11.44
N GLN A 223 -34.29 41.14 -11.68
CA GLN A 223 -33.34 40.65 -12.68
C GLN A 223 -33.67 41.15 -14.09
N ASN A 224 -34.94 41.09 -14.49
CA ASN A 224 -35.37 41.58 -15.80
C ASN A 224 -35.20 43.09 -15.94
N ALA A 225 -35.50 43.85 -14.88
CA ALA A 225 -35.33 45.30 -14.86
C ALA A 225 -33.84 45.71 -14.84
N ASP A 226 -32.98 44.97 -14.12
CA ASP A 226 -31.53 45.16 -14.15
C ASP A 226 -30.94 44.83 -15.52
N LEU A 227 -31.40 43.76 -16.17
CA LEU A 227 -31.02 43.42 -17.55
C LEU A 227 -31.43 44.54 -18.52
N GLN A 228 -32.65 45.06 -18.39
CA GLN A 228 -33.11 46.20 -19.19
C GLN A 228 -32.22 47.43 -18.98
N CYS A 229 -31.84 47.75 -17.74
CA CYS A 229 -30.95 48.87 -17.43
C CYS A 229 -29.54 48.66 -18.01
N GLN A 230 -28.97 47.46 -17.88
CA GLN A 230 -27.67 47.10 -18.47
C GLN A 230 -27.69 47.19 -19.99
N LEU A 231 -28.76 46.71 -20.63
CA LEU A 231 -28.94 46.82 -22.09
C LEU A 231 -29.12 48.27 -22.52
N MET A 232 -29.93 49.06 -21.81
CA MET A 232 -30.13 50.48 -22.11
C MET A 232 -28.84 51.30 -21.97
N ASN A 233 -28.04 51.02 -20.94
CA ASN A 233 -26.72 51.62 -20.75
C ASN A 233 -25.72 51.14 -21.83
N GLY A 234 -25.67 49.83 -22.09
CA GLY A 234 -24.74 49.23 -23.06
C GLY A 234 -25.01 49.64 -24.51
N LEU A 235 -26.27 49.92 -24.86
CA LEU A 235 -26.66 50.43 -26.18
C LEU A 235 -26.56 51.97 -26.30
N GLY A 236 -26.19 52.68 -25.23
CA GLY A 236 -26.04 54.13 -25.23
C GLY A 236 -27.35 54.90 -25.46
N LEU A 237 -28.52 54.26 -25.26
CA LEU A 237 -29.83 54.90 -25.47
C LEU A 237 -30.13 55.97 -24.42
N ASN A 238 -29.40 55.97 -23.30
CA ASN A 238 -29.53 56.96 -22.24
C ASN A 238 -28.92 58.34 -22.59
N SER A 239 -28.06 58.46 -23.62
CA SER A 239 -27.46 59.76 -23.99
C SER A 239 -28.36 60.63 -24.88
N PHE A 240 -29.40 60.06 -25.49
CA PHE A 240 -30.29 60.75 -26.43
C PHE A 240 -31.66 61.12 -25.84
N LEU A 241 -31.93 60.74 -24.58
CA LEU A 241 -33.20 61.04 -23.91
C LEU A 241 -33.11 62.39 -23.21
N ASP A 242 -33.80 63.40 -23.74
CA ASP A 242 -34.00 64.69 -23.07
C ASP A 242 -34.78 64.46 -21.78
N VAL A 243 -34.27 64.97 -20.65
CA VAL A 243 -34.82 64.81 -19.27
C VAL A 243 -36.32 65.15 -19.22
N LYS A 244 -36.77 66.03 -20.13
CA LYS A 244 -38.15 66.49 -20.30
C LYS A 244 -39.13 65.45 -20.84
N SER A 245 -38.64 64.30 -21.34
CA SER A 245 -39.45 63.24 -21.96
C SER A 245 -39.54 61.96 -21.12
N ILE A 246 -38.82 61.90 -20.00
CA ILE A 246 -38.71 60.71 -19.18
C ILE A 246 -39.78 60.73 -18.09
N ASP A 247 -40.60 59.68 -18.03
CA ASP A 247 -41.48 59.44 -16.89
C ASP A 247 -40.64 59.01 -15.67
N TYR A 248 -40.54 59.88 -14.67
CA TYR A 248 -39.75 59.65 -13.44
C TYR A 248 -40.15 58.36 -12.69
N ARG A 249 -41.38 57.87 -12.85
CA ARG A 249 -41.88 56.63 -12.23
C ARG A 249 -41.20 55.35 -12.75
N LYS A 250 -40.70 55.37 -13.98
CA LYS A 250 -40.08 54.20 -14.66
C LYS A 250 -38.57 54.30 -14.76
N PHE A 251 -38.00 55.43 -14.37
CA PHE A 251 -36.58 55.67 -14.51
C PHE A 251 -35.77 54.84 -13.51
N ARG A 252 -34.73 54.15 -14.01
CA ARG A 252 -33.71 53.47 -13.21
C ARG A 252 -32.33 53.92 -13.69
N GLY A 253 -31.53 54.45 -12.78
CA GLY A 253 -30.19 54.95 -13.10
C GLY A 253 -29.09 53.88 -13.06
N GLN A 254 -29.22 52.89 -12.16
CA GLN A 254 -28.19 51.88 -11.92
C GLN A 254 -28.79 50.48 -11.69
N PRO A 255 -28.05 49.40 -12.04
CA PRO A 255 -28.44 48.04 -11.69
C PRO A 255 -28.32 47.82 -10.17
N ARG A 256 -29.30 47.12 -9.57
CA ARG A 256 -29.42 46.96 -8.11
C ARG A 256 -28.77 45.68 -7.57
N GLY A 257 -28.61 44.64 -8.39
CA GLY A 257 -27.79 43.47 -8.05
C GLY A 257 -28.42 42.50 -7.03
N TYR A 258 -29.74 42.47 -6.92
CA TYR A 258 -30.49 41.63 -5.97
C TYR A 258 -30.23 40.12 -6.11
N VAL A 259 -29.86 39.65 -7.31
CA VAL A 259 -29.52 38.25 -7.54
C VAL A 259 -28.23 37.85 -6.80
N LYS A 260 -27.22 38.74 -6.75
CA LYS A 260 -25.98 38.45 -6.02
C LYS A 260 -26.22 38.45 -4.52
N PHE A 261 -26.98 39.45 -4.04
CA PHE A 261 -27.39 39.52 -2.64
C PHE A 261 -28.17 38.27 -2.20
N PHE A 262 -29.00 37.72 -3.09
CA PHE A 262 -29.71 36.46 -2.83
C PHE A 262 -28.75 35.29 -2.62
N TYR A 263 -27.77 35.10 -3.51
CA TYR A 263 -26.79 34.02 -3.37
C TYR A 263 -25.91 34.17 -2.13
N ASP A 264 -25.43 35.38 -1.84
CA ASP A 264 -24.59 35.65 -0.67
C ASP A 264 -25.36 35.34 0.64
N LYS A 265 -26.62 35.78 0.73
CA LYS A 265 -27.46 35.55 1.92
C LYS A 265 -27.91 34.10 2.07
N LEU A 266 -28.09 33.40 0.96
CA LEU A 266 -28.39 31.98 0.97
C LEU A 266 -27.16 31.18 1.42
N GLU A 267 -25.96 31.55 0.99
CA GLU A 267 -24.71 30.96 1.47
C GLU A 267 -24.53 31.17 2.99
N ASP A 268 -24.80 32.37 3.50
CA ASP A 268 -24.79 32.65 4.95
C ASP A 268 -25.76 31.73 5.72
N GLY A 269 -27.02 31.58 5.25
CA GLY A 269 -28.01 30.71 5.91
C GLY A 269 -27.62 29.22 5.90
N LEU A 270 -27.04 28.74 4.80
CA LEU A 270 -26.51 27.37 4.72
C LEU A 270 -25.28 27.16 5.61
N ASN A 271 -24.44 28.19 5.77
CA ASN A 271 -23.31 28.14 6.70
C ASN A 271 -23.80 28.11 8.16
N ASP A 272 -24.81 28.90 8.49
CA ASP A 272 -25.36 28.99 9.84
C ASP A 272 -26.03 27.67 10.27
N THR A 273 -26.79 27.04 9.39
CA THR A 273 -27.35 25.69 9.64
C THR A 273 -26.26 24.65 9.84
N PHE A 274 -25.20 24.67 9.02
CA PHE A 274 -24.06 23.77 9.17
C PHE A 274 -23.30 24.02 10.48
N ASN A 275 -23.07 25.28 10.84
CA ASN A 275 -22.40 25.66 12.09
C ASN A 275 -23.23 25.27 13.32
N ALA A 276 -24.55 25.43 13.29
CA ALA A 276 -25.43 24.96 14.36
C ALA A 276 -25.33 23.45 14.55
N CYS A 277 -25.23 22.67 13.46
CA CYS A 277 -24.94 21.24 13.54
C CYS A 277 -23.55 20.98 14.15
N LEU A 278 -22.52 21.72 13.76
CA LEU A 278 -21.17 21.57 14.33
C LEU A 278 -21.14 21.87 15.85
N GLU A 279 -21.85 22.89 16.31
CA GLU A 279 -21.95 23.23 17.73
C GLU A 279 -22.68 22.15 18.54
N HIS A 280 -23.71 21.52 17.97
CA HIS A 280 -24.40 20.40 18.60
C HIS A 280 -23.51 19.15 18.81
N PHE A 281 -22.45 18.99 18.00
CA PHE A 281 -21.54 17.83 18.06
C PHE A 281 -20.14 18.17 18.59
N GLY A 282 -19.96 19.33 19.25
CA GLY A 282 -18.65 19.85 19.67
C GLY A 282 -17.75 18.90 20.50
N GLU A 283 -18.31 17.89 21.17
CA GLU A 283 -17.53 16.88 21.91
C GLU A 283 -17.12 15.65 21.07
N ASN A 284 -17.82 15.35 19.97
CA ASN A 284 -17.53 14.22 19.08
C ASN A 284 -17.53 14.71 17.63
N LYS A 285 -16.41 15.31 17.20
CA LYS A 285 -16.18 15.74 15.81
C LYS A 285 -16.43 14.61 14.79
N MET A 286 -16.33 13.35 15.20
CA MET A 286 -16.56 12.18 14.36
C MET A 286 -18.04 11.76 14.23
N GLY A 287 -18.90 12.10 15.19
CA GLY A 287 -20.35 11.83 15.12
C GLY A 287 -21.09 12.72 14.10
N VAL A 288 -20.41 13.77 13.62
CA VAL A 288 -20.86 14.57 12.48
C VAL A 288 -20.98 13.68 11.25
N PHE A 289 -20.01 12.80 10.96
CA PHE A 289 -20.04 11.95 9.76
C PHE A 289 -21.19 10.94 9.76
N ASP A 290 -21.56 10.39 10.92
CA ASP A 290 -22.69 9.47 11.04
C ASP A 290 -24.05 10.19 10.95
N SER A 291 -24.10 11.47 11.29
CA SER A 291 -25.32 12.26 11.22
C SER A 291 -25.52 12.95 9.86
N LEU A 292 -24.51 13.01 8.98
CA LEU A 292 -24.61 13.66 7.66
C LEU A 292 -25.71 13.10 6.72
N GLN A 293 -26.38 12.02 7.10
CA GLN A 293 -27.61 11.57 6.44
C GLN A 293 -28.70 12.67 6.40
N TRP A 294 -28.76 13.58 7.39
CA TRP A 294 -29.67 14.74 7.30
C TRP A 294 -29.32 15.69 6.15
N LEU A 295 -28.04 15.82 5.81
CA LEU A 295 -27.56 16.65 4.69
C LEU A 295 -27.86 15.96 3.36
N GLU A 296 -27.76 14.62 3.31
CA GLU A 296 -28.19 13.82 2.17
C GLU A 296 -29.70 13.99 1.92
N ASP A 297 -30.52 13.88 2.96
CA ASP A 297 -31.97 14.10 2.88
C ASP A 297 -32.32 15.54 2.48
N GLU A 298 -31.58 16.53 2.97
CA GLU A 298 -31.75 17.94 2.59
C GLU A 298 -31.34 18.20 1.13
N LEU A 299 -30.27 17.58 0.63
CA LEU A 299 -29.89 17.65 -0.79
C LEU A 299 -30.92 16.99 -1.70
N ILE A 300 -31.50 15.85 -1.27
CA ILE A 300 -32.62 15.21 -1.98
C ILE A 300 -33.82 16.14 -2.02
N TYR A 301 -34.16 16.73 -0.88
CA TYR A 301 -35.26 17.69 -0.76
C TYR A 301 -35.07 18.90 -1.67
N VAL A 302 -33.88 19.49 -1.69
CA VAL A 302 -33.54 20.61 -2.58
C VAL A 302 -33.66 20.21 -4.06
N HIS A 303 -33.25 18.99 -4.41
CA HIS A 303 -33.33 18.53 -5.79
C HIS A 303 -34.76 18.22 -6.24
N GLN A 304 -35.60 17.67 -5.36
CA GLN A 304 -36.96 17.25 -5.67
C GLN A 304 -37.99 18.37 -5.54
N GLU A 305 -37.93 19.20 -4.50
CA GLU A 305 -38.94 20.22 -4.21
C GLU A 305 -38.51 21.64 -4.58
N LEU A 306 -37.24 22.00 -4.38
CA LEU A 306 -36.77 23.36 -4.70
C LEU A 306 -36.47 23.53 -6.20
N ASN A 307 -35.80 22.59 -6.86
CA ASN A 307 -35.46 22.70 -8.29
C ASN A 307 -36.65 23.00 -9.24
N PRO A 308 -37.85 22.41 -9.08
CA PRO A 308 -38.99 22.75 -9.93
C PRO A 308 -39.61 24.14 -9.64
N LEU A 309 -39.29 24.77 -8.51
CA LEU A 309 -39.81 26.10 -8.15
C LEU A 309 -39.02 27.24 -8.80
N PHE A 310 -37.74 27.02 -9.13
CA PHE A 310 -36.87 28.03 -9.72
C PHE A 310 -36.77 27.92 -11.25
N PRO A 311 -36.54 29.04 -11.96
CA PRO A 311 -36.18 29.00 -13.36
C PRO A 311 -34.88 28.21 -13.58
N GLU A 312 -34.82 27.38 -14.63
CA GLU A 312 -33.63 26.60 -15.00
C GLU A 312 -32.35 27.45 -15.17
N THR A 313 -32.51 28.75 -15.44
CA THR A 313 -31.40 29.70 -15.59
C THR A 313 -30.62 29.95 -14.31
N TRP A 314 -31.17 29.63 -13.13
CA TRP A 314 -30.53 29.92 -11.84
C TRP A 314 -29.70 28.75 -11.30
N GLY A 315 -29.91 27.52 -11.77
CA GLY A 315 -29.07 26.37 -11.39
C GLY A 315 -28.85 26.22 -9.87
N LEU A 316 -29.88 26.51 -9.07
CA LEU A 316 -29.78 26.61 -7.60
C LEU A 316 -29.20 25.33 -6.97
N SER A 317 -29.53 24.16 -7.53
CA SER A 317 -29.02 22.86 -7.09
C SER A 317 -27.48 22.76 -7.21
N GLU A 318 -26.89 23.26 -8.30
CA GLU A 318 -25.43 23.27 -8.48
C GLU A 318 -24.77 24.26 -7.51
N PHE A 319 -25.41 25.39 -7.22
CA PHE A 319 -24.92 26.34 -6.23
C PHE A 319 -24.94 25.76 -4.81
N ILE A 320 -26.08 25.21 -4.38
CA ILE A 320 -26.24 24.63 -3.04
C ILE A 320 -25.28 23.45 -2.82
N GLN A 321 -25.13 22.57 -3.82
CA GLN A 321 -24.14 21.48 -3.76
C GLN A 321 -22.71 22.00 -3.57
N ASN A 322 -22.33 23.09 -4.26
CA ASN A 322 -21.01 23.69 -4.12
C ASN A 322 -20.80 24.32 -2.72
N VAL A 323 -21.82 24.94 -2.13
CA VAL A 323 -21.73 25.52 -0.78
C VAL A 323 -21.55 24.43 0.27
N TYR A 324 -22.38 23.38 0.26
CA TYR A 324 -22.21 22.25 1.18
C TYR A 324 -20.87 21.53 0.97
N TYR A 325 -20.43 21.36 -0.28
CA TYR A 325 -19.11 20.82 -0.59
C TYR A 325 -17.99 21.66 0.05
N ASN A 326 -18.04 22.99 -0.07
CA ASN A 326 -17.03 23.87 0.51
C ASN A 326 -17.01 23.80 2.04
N ASN A 327 -18.17 23.66 2.68
CA ASN A 327 -18.27 23.53 4.14
C ASN A 327 -17.76 22.18 4.62
N LEU A 328 -18.14 21.09 3.97
CA LEU A 328 -17.61 19.75 4.23
C LEU A 328 -16.10 19.69 3.99
N HIS A 329 -15.60 20.35 2.94
CA HIS A 329 -14.16 20.43 2.67
C HIS A 329 -13.41 21.18 3.77
N LYS A 330 -13.89 22.36 4.19
CA LYS A 330 -13.31 23.12 5.32
C LYS A 330 -13.33 22.32 6.62
N PHE A 331 -14.45 21.64 6.90
CA PHE A 331 -14.57 20.77 8.06
C PHE A 331 -13.57 19.61 8.00
N THR A 332 -13.50 18.92 6.87
CA THR A 332 -12.57 17.79 6.66
C THR A 332 -11.12 18.24 6.81
N ILE A 333 -10.75 19.40 6.28
CA ILE A 333 -9.42 19.99 6.49
C ILE A 333 -9.17 20.29 7.98
N SER A 334 -10.15 20.83 8.70
CA SER A 334 -9.99 21.12 10.13
C SER A 334 -9.80 19.84 10.96
N VAL A 335 -10.42 18.73 10.55
CA VAL A 335 -10.28 17.42 11.18
C VAL A 335 -8.93 16.80 10.84
N VAL A 336 -8.49 16.86 9.58
CA VAL A 336 -7.17 16.39 9.15
C VAL A 336 -6.04 17.12 9.88
N ASN A 337 -6.13 18.45 10.02
CA ASN A 337 -5.15 19.25 10.76
C ASN A 337 -5.13 18.97 12.28
N SER A 338 -6.09 18.19 12.80
CA SER A 338 -6.14 17.80 14.21
C SER A 338 -5.38 16.50 14.50
N ASP A 339 -4.62 15.94 13.55
CA ASP A 339 -3.90 14.64 13.63
C ASP A 339 -4.75 13.52 14.27
N PRO A 340 -5.90 13.16 13.68
CA PRO A 340 -6.77 12.15 14.27
C PRO A 340 -6.15 10.73 14.14
N PRO A 341 -6.56 9.79 15.01
CA PRO A 341 -6.09 8.42 14.96
C PRO A 341 -6.42 7.75 13.61
N ALA A 342 -5.63 6.72 13.27
CA ALA A 342 -5.73 5.98 12.01
C ALA A 342 -7.17 5.49 11.67
N GLU A 343 -7.92 5.07 12.68
CA GLU A 343 -9.32 4.64 12.52
C GLU A 343 -10.24 5.79 12.06
N ASP A 344 -9.98 7.00 12.53
CA ASP A 344 -10.77 8.19 12.22
C ASP A 344 -10.48 8.69 10.79
N LEU A 345 -9.22 8.66 10.35
CA LEU A 345 -8.84 8.93 8.96
C LEU A 345 -9.51 7.95 7.99
N MET A 346 -9.64 6.69 8.39
CA MET A 346 -10.30 5.66 7.60
C MET A 346 -11.81 5.89 7.49
N ARG A 347 -12.49 6.29 8.57
CA ARG A 347 -13.92 6.64 8.54
C ARG A 347 -14.18 7.82 7.62
N ILE A 348 -13.32 8.83 7.62
CA ILE A 348 -13.40 9.99 6.73
C ILE A 348 -13.26 9.56 5.26
N LEU A 349 -12.30 8.70 4.96
CA LEU A 349 -12.11 8.16 3.60
C LEU A 349 -13.29 7.29 3.14
N ALA A 350 -13.85 6.48 4.03
CA ALA A 350 -15.05 5.70 3.75
C ALA A 350 -16.24 6.62 3.42
N TYR A 351 -16.42 7.69 4.20
CA TYR A 351 -17.45 8.69 3.95
C TYR A 351 -17.25 9.41 2.61
N ASP A 352 -16.02 9.78 2.21
CA ASP A 352 -15.75 10.35 0.87
C ASP A 352 -16.18 9.40 -0.25
N THR A 353 -15.97 8.09 -0.09
CA THR A 353 -16.50 7.11 -1.06
C THR A 353 -18.02 6.99 -1.03
N HIS A 354 -18.65 7.11 0.14
CA HIS A 354 -20.11 7.13 0.27
C HIS A 354 -20.71 8.36 -0.40
N TYR A 355 -20.17 9.55 -0.11
CA TYR A 355 -20.60 10.81 -0.70
C TYR A 355 -20.44 10.82 -2.22
N ASN A 356 -19.33 10.30 -2.75
CA ASN A 356 -19.15 10.17 -4.20
C ASN A 356 -20.19 9.23 -4.85
N LYS A 357 -20.56 8.14 -4.17
CA LYS A 357 -21.65 7.25 -4.62
C LYS A 357 -23.01 7.95 -4.54
N PHE A 358 -23.24 8.74 -3.51
CA PHE A 358 -24.47 9.50 -3.28
C PHE A 358 -24.67 10.63 -4.31
N ILE A 359 -23.63 11.40 -4.62
CA ILE A 359 -23.67 12.37 -5.72
C ILE A 359 -23.87 11.65 -7.06
N GLY A 360 -23.26 10.47 -7.23
CA GLY A 360 -23.47 9.62 -8.40
C GLY A 360 -24.92 9.15 -8.55
N SER A 361 -25.62 8.83 -7.46
CA SER A 361 -27.04 8.44 -7.50
C SER A 361 -27.97 9.63 -7.70
N LEU A 362 -27.65 10.82 -7.15
CA LEU A 362 -28.40 12.05 -7.39
C LEU A 362 -28.33 12.56 -8.83
N GLN A 363 -27.25 12.26 -9.57
CA GLN A 363 -27.10 12.61 -10.99
C GLN A 363 -27.76 11.60 -11.96
N ALA A 364 -28.32 10.49 -11.45
CA ALA A 364 -29.06 9.56 -12.26
C ALA A 364 -30.52 10.05 -12.42
N PRO A 365 -31.01 10.35 -13.64
CA PRO A 365 -32.38 10.81 -13.82
C PRO A 365 -33.38 9.69 -13.47
N PRO A 366 -34.57 10.03 -12.93
CA PRO A 366 -35.65 9.06 -12.80
C PRO A 366 -36.05 8.56 -14.18
N SER A 367 -36.23 7.25 -14.31
CA SER A 367 -36.57 6.63 -15.59
C SER A 367 -37.93 7.12 -16.07
N GLU A 368 -37.96 7.86 -17.17
CA GLU A 368 -38.79 7.56 -18.34
C GLU A 368 -38.39 8.43 -19.55
N GLY A 369 -37.99 7.77 -20.63
CA GLY A 369 -38.40 8.19 -21.97
C GLY A 369 -37.53 9.11 -22.83
N GLU A 370 -36.52 9.84 -22.35
CA GLU A 370 -35.75 10.75 -23.23
C GLU A 370 -34.32 10.29 -23.56
N LYS A 371 -34.09 10.15 -24.87
CA LYS A 371 -32.83 9.69 -25.48
C LYS A 371 -31.74 10.76 -25.33
N ARG A 372 -30.60 10.34 -24.78
CA ARG A 372 -29.34 11.09 -24.65
C ARG A 372 -28.93 11.79 -25.97
N PRO A 373 -28.52 13.07 -25.95
CA PRO A 373 -27.46 13.54 -26.83
C PRO A 373 -26.13 13.01 -26.27
N LYS A 374 -25.47 12.13 -27.04
CA LYS A 374 -24.13 11.63 -26.73
C LYS A 374 -23.11 12.77 -26.91
N SER A 375 -22.81 13.52 -25.86
CA SER A 375 -21.55 14.27 -25.78
C SER A 375 -21.12 14.43 -24.33
N LEU A 376 -20.04 13.74 -24.03
CA LEU A 376 -19.13 13.91 -22.91
C LEU A 376 -19.06 15.35 -22.39
N ILE A 377 -19.68 15.60 -21.23
CA ILE A 377 -19.09 16.47 -20.23
C ILE A 377 -19.02 15.60 -18.99
N LYS A 378 -17.83 15.01 -18.74
CA LYS A 378 -17.45 14.62 -17.38
C LYS A 378 -17.51 15.93 -16.57
N LYS A 379 -18.65 16.26 -15.95
CA LYS A 379 -18.64 17.26 -14.89
C LYS A 379 -17.86 16.61 -13.75
N GLU A 380 -16.70 17.18 -13.47
CA GLU A 380 -15.71 16.68 -12.52
C GLU A 380 -16.39 16.31 -11.20
N GLN A 381 -16.34 15.03 -10.85
CA GLN A 381 -16.61 14.59 -9.49
C GLN A 381 -15.51 15.23 -8.62
N ARG A 382 -15.86 16.28 -7.88
CA ARG A 382 -14.95 16.89 -6.92
C ARG A 382 -14.93 15.99 -5.69
N SER A 383 -13.88 15.18 -5.53
CA SER A 383 -13.59 14.48 -4.28
C SER A 383 -13.50 15.50 -3.16
N ILE A 384 -14.15 15.27 -2.01
CA ILE A 384 -14.22 16.21 -0.87
C ILE A 384 -12.82 16.61 -0.37
N ILE A 385 -11.82 15.79 -0.65
CA ILE A 385 -10.47 15.91 -0.10
C ILE A 385 -9.46 16.38 -1.17
N GLY A 386 -9.81 16.32 -2.45
CA GLY A 386 -8.84 16.45 -3.54
C GLY A 386 -7.93 15.22 -3.61
N ASP A 387 -7.68 14.70 -4.81
CA ASP A 387 -6.94 13.45 -4.97
C ASP A 387 -5.50 13.52 -4.43
N ASP A 388 -4.88 14.71 -4.48
CA ASP A 388 -3.53 14.93 -3.93
C ASP A 388 -3.49 14.89 -2.40
N LEU A 389 -4.46 15.51 -1.72
CA LEU A 389 -4.52 15.51 -0.25
C LEU A 389 -4.90 14.13 0.28
N LYS A 390 -5.69 13.38 -0.50
CA LYS A 390 -5.98 11.97 -0.24
C LYS A 390 -4.71 11.11 -0.30
N THR A 391 -3.83 11.33 -1.28
CA THR A 391 -2.54 10.62 -1.31
C THR A 391 -1.65 10.97 -0.12
N SER A 392 -1.64 12.24 0.33
CA SER A 392 -0.91 12.65 1.54
C SER A 392 -1.45 11.96 2.79
N ILE A 393 -2.78 11.96 2.99
CA ILE A 393 -3.41 11.30 4.14
C ILE A 393 -3.12 9.80 4.15
N LEU A 394 -3.13 9.15 2.98
CA LEU A 394 -2.79 7.73 2.88
C LEU A 394 -1.31 7.47 3.21
N GLU A 395 -0.40 8.38 2.86
CA GLU A 395 1.01 8.28 3.21
C GLU A 395 1.25 8.53 4.70
N ASP A 396 0.55 9.49 5.31
CA ASP A 396 0.61 9.76 6.73
C ASP A 396 0.00 8.61 7.55
N TYR A 397 -1.12 8.05 7.09
CA TYR A 397 -1.73 6.84 7.65
C TYR A 397 -0.77 5.64 7.59
N LEU A 398 -0.15 5.40 6.42
CA LEU A 398 0.85 4.36 6.24
C LEU A 398 2.01 4.57 7.22
N LYS A 399 2.53 5.79 7.33
CA LYS A 399 3.65 6.12 8.22
C LYS A 399 3.31 5.86 9.70
N LEU A 400 2.09 6.18 10.12
CA LEU A 400 1.64 5.95 11.49
C LEU A 400 1.49 4.45 11.81
N ILE A 401 0.93 3.67 10.88
CA ILE A 401 0.90 2.20 11.03
C ILE A 401 2.32 1.65 11.09
N VAL A 402 3.18 2.05 10.15
CA VAL A 402 4.57 1.60 10.09
C VAL A 402 5.32 1.89 11.40
N SER A 403 5.15 3.08 11.98
CA SER A 403 5.75 3.44 13.28
C SER A 403 5.24 2.54 14.40
N LYS A 404 3.92 2.33 14.50
CA LYS A 404 3.33 1.44 15.51
C LYS A 404 3.79 -0.01 15.34
N MET A 405 3.93 -0.47 14.10
CA MET A 405 4.43 -1.81 13.80
C MET A 405 5.89 -1.98 14.23
N GLN A 406 6.72 -0.97 14.00
CA GLN A 406 8.11 -0.97 14.43
C GLN A 406 8.23 -0.97 15.96
N GLU A 407 7.45 -0.15 16.65
CA GLU A 407 7.39 -0.15 18.13
C GLU A 407 6.97 -1.53 18.67
N TRP A 408 5.95 -2.14 18.07
CA TRP A 408 5.53 -3.51 18.40
C TRP A 408 6.64 -4.53 18.16
N ASN A 409 7.33 -4.44 17.02
CA ASN A 409 8.42 -5.35 16.68
C ASN A 409 9.58 -5.24 17.67
N VAL A 410 9.96 -4.03 18.07
CA VAL A 410 11.02 -3.81 19.08
C VAL A 410 10.61 -4.39 20.44
N ASN A 411 9.36 -4.17 20.86
CA ASN A 411 8.87 -4.73 22.11
C ASN A 411 8.83 -6.26 22.09
N LEU A 412 8.41 -6.85 20.97
CA LEU A 412 8.40 -8.29 20.79
C LEU A 412 9.83 -8.86 20.77
N MET A 413 10.74 -8.24 20.04
CA MET A 413 12.14 -8.64 19.95
C MET A 413 12.82 -8.64 21.33
N ASN A 414 12.53 -7.65 22.17
CA ASN A 414 13.05 -7.60 23.54
C ASN A 414 12.51 -8.74 24.41
N ARG A 415 11.20 -9.02 24.34
CA ARG A 415 10.57 -10.13 25.08
C ARG A 415 11.14 -11.47 24.64
N GLU A 416 11.25 -11.68 23.33
CA GLU A 416 11.81 -12.89 22.74
C GLU A 416 13.28 -13.10 23.16
N THR A 417 14.08 -12.04 23.16
CA THR A 417 15.47 -12.07 23.63
C THR A 417 15.56 -12.46 25.10
N GLU A 418 14.67 -11.92 25.95
CA GLU A 418 14.61 -12.28 27.37
C GLU A 418 14.22 -13.74 27.58
N VAL A 419 13.21 -14.23 26.86
CA VAL A 419 12.74 -15.63 26.94
C VAL A 419 13.86 -16.59 26.51
N PHE A 420 14.52 -16.32 25.39
CA PHE A 420 15.60 -17.17 24.88
C PHE A 420 16.83 -17.16 25.80
N THR A 421 17.16 -16.01 26.40
CA THR A 421 18.33 -15.91 27.30
C THR A 421 18.08 -16.58 28.65
N LYS A 422 16.87 -16.49 29.22
CA LYS A 422 16.58 -16.98 30.57
C LYS A 422 16.18 -18.46 30.62
N ARG A 423 15.46 -18.96 29.61
CA ARG A 423 15.03 -20.38 29.48
C ARG A 423 14.43 -20.96 30.77
N GLU A 424 13.56 -20.20 31.43
CA GLU A 424 12.90 -20.62 32.68
C GLU A 424 11.87 -21.73 32.46
N GLU A 425 11.26 -21.78 31.27
CA GLU A 425 10.24 -22.76 30.87
C GLU A 425 10.72 -23.54 29.63
N PRO A 426 10.31 -24.80 29.45
CA PRO A 426 10.61 -25.54 28.21
C PRO A 426 9.84 -24.95 27.01
N PRO A 427 10.32 -25.14 25.77
CA PRO A 427 9.61 -24.70 24.57
C PRO A 427 8.19 -25.28 24.43
N ASP A 428 7.32 -24.56 23.73
CA ASP A 428 5.93 -24.94 23.50
C ASP A 428 5.83 -26.12 22.53
N LYS A 429 4.83 -26.98 22.71
CA LYS A 429 4.54 -28.09 21.79
C LYS A 429 3.47 -27.69 20.80
N TYR A 430 3.71 -27.94 19.52
CA TYR A 430 2.77 -27.69 18.43
C TYR A 430 2.59 -28.92 17.55
N LEU A 431 1.34 -29.30 17.32
CA LEU A 431 0.99 -30.37 16.39
C LEU A 431 1.13 -29.85 14.96
N TYR A 432 2.12 -30.38 14.23
CA TYR A 432 2.36 -30.01 12.84
C TYR A 432 2.16 -31.23 11.92
N GLN A 433 1.33 -31.03 10.89
CA GLN A 433 1.05 -32.01 9.84
C GLN A 433 2.06 -31.81 8.71
N GLN A 434 2.87 -32.82 8.43
CA GLN A 434 3.89 -32.78 7.40
C GLN A 434 3.62 -33.87 6.36
N ILE A 435 3.89 -33.53 5.10
CA ILE A 435 3.96 -34.48 4.00
C ILE A 435 5.43 -34.51 3.59
N TYR A 436 6.07 -35.67 3.65
CA TYR A 436 7.42 -35.82 3.09
C TYR A 436 7.49 -37.00 2.13
N ASP A 437 8.43 -36.90 1.20
CA ASP A 437 8.71 -37.92 0.20
C ASP A 437 9.73 -38.94 0.76
N ASP A 438 9.33 -40.20 0.87
CA ASP A 438 10.18 -41.35 1.23
C ASP A 438 10.20 -42.38 0.10
N GLU A 439 11.12 -43.35 0.15
CA GLU A 439 11.21 -44.43 -0.83
C GLU A 439 10.65 -45.75 -0.27
N ASP A 440 9.78 -46.40 -1.05
CA ASP A 440 9.30 -47.75 -0.71
C ASP A 440 10.39 -48.82 -0.89
N ALA A 441 10.10 -50.07 -0.57
CA ALA A 441 11.02 -51.21 -0.69
C ALA A 441 11.44 -51.52 -2.14
N ASN A 442 10.88 -50.79 -3.10
CA ASN A 442 11.13 -50.89 -4.54
C ASN A 442 11.67 -49.56 -5.14
N ASP A 443 12.21 -48.65 -4.32
CA ASP A 443 12.81 -47.37 -4.73
C ASP A 443 11.84 -46.44 -5.47
N GLN A 444 10.55 -46.45 -5.09
CA GLN A 444 9.53 -45.52 -5.61
C GLN A 444 9.18 -44.48 -4.54
N LEU A 445 9.07 -43.22 -4.96
CA LEU A 445 8.68 -42.09 -4.10
C LEU A 445 7.24 -42.26 -3.60
N ILE A 446 7.06 -42.27 -2.28
CA ILE A 446 5.78 -42.28 -1.57
C ILE A 446 5.70 -41.01 -0.71
N GLN A 447 4.54 -40.35 -0.74
CA GLN A 447 4.20 -39.28 0.18
C GLN A 447 3.66 -39.86 1.48
N VAL A 448 4.35 -39.61 2.59
CA VAL A 448 3.94 -40.04 3.94
C VAL A 448 3.44 -38.81 4.71
N GLU A 449 2.18 -38.87 5.16
CA GLU A 449 1.60 -37.89 6.08
C GLU A 449 1.93 -38.28 7.53
N ILE A 450 2.65 -37.42 8.25
CA ILE A 450 2.94 -37.60 9.67
C ILE A 450 2.44 -36.40 10.48
N GLU A 451 1.82 -36.71 11.61
CA GLU A 451 1.51 -35.76 12.68
C GLU A 451 2.58 -35.85 13.77
N ASN A 452 3.45 -34.84 13.84
CA ASN A 452 4.51 -34.77 14.86
C ASN A 452 4.23 -33.64 15.85
N GLU A 453 4.54 -33.89 17.13
CA GLU A 453 4.59 -32.86 18.18
C GLU A 453 5.95 -32.13 18.11
N VAL A 454 5.95 -30.97 17.48
CA VAL A 454 7.17 -30.20 17.22
C VAL A 454 7.34 -29.12 18.31
N TYR A 455 8.57 -28.89 18.77
CA TYR A 455 8.84 -27.77 19.68
C TYR A 455 8.89 -26.46 18.91
N VAL A 456 8.26 -25.43 19.46
CA VAL A 456 8.18 -24.08 18.89
C VAL A 456 8.40 -23.05 19.99
N LEU A 457 8.79 -21.83 19.60
CA LEU A 457 8.91 -20.73 20.55
C LEU A 457 7.51 -20.30 21.05
N PRO A 458 7.36 -19.91 22.32
CA PRO A 458 6.05 -19.51 22.87
C PRO A 458 5.34 -18.41 22.06
N ASP A 459 6.10 -17.45 21.55
CA ASP A 459 5.58 -16.30 20.81
C ASP A 459 5.49 -16.52 19.28
N PHE A 460 5.64 -17.75 18.78
CA PHE A 460 5.78 -18.00 17.34
C PHE A 460 4.58 -17.54 16.49
N LYS A 461 3.36 -17.50 17.08
CA LYS A 461 2.12 -17.07 16.38
C LYS A 461 1.94 -15.56 16.36
N THR A 462 2.49 -14.84 17.34
CA THR A 462 2.26 -13.41 17.57
C THR A 462 2.58 -12.52 16.36
N PRO A 463 3.66 -12.75 15.59
CA PRO A 463 3.97 -11.97 14.38
C PRO A 463 2.95 -12.18 13.25
N LEU A 464 2.46 -13.41 13.10
CA LEU A 464 1.49 -13.75 12.07
C LEU A 464 0.09 -13.25 12.41
N THR A 465 -0.29 -13.26 13.70
CA THR A 465 -1.54 -12.63 14.13
C THR A 465 -1.49 -11.12 13.96
N MET A 466 -0.35 -10.50 14.27
CA MET A 466 -0.13 -9.08 14.04
C MET A 466 -0.21 -8.73 12.54
N LEU A 467 0.45 -9.52 11.68
CA LEU A 467 0.35 -9.38 10.22
C LEU A 467 -1.10 -9.42 9.78
N LYS A 468 -1.85 -10.42 10.26
CA LYS A 468 -3.25 -10.60 9.92
C LYS A 468 -4.10 -9.39 10.31
N GLU A 469 -4.01 -8.93 11.56
CA GLU A 469 -4.81 -7.81 12.05
C GLU A 469 -4.52 -6.51 11.29
N GLN A 470 -3.25 -6.18 11.07
CA GLN A 470 -2.87 -4.95 10.36
C GLN A 470 -3.17 -5.03 8.86
N ALA A 471 -2.95 -6.19 8.24
CA ALA A 471 -3.25 -6.39 6.83
C ALA A 471 -4.76 -6.46 6.56
N ASP A 472 -5.57 -7.04 7.46
CA ASP A 472 -7.03 -7.05 7.31
C ASP A 472 -7.60 -5.63 7.44
N VAL A 473 -7.14 -4.82 8.39
CA VAL A 473 -7.54 -3.39 8.48
C VAL A 473 -7.12 -2.61 7.23
N ALA A 474 -5.90 -2.87 6.72
CA ALA A 474 -5.43 -2.25 5.48
C ALA A 474 -6.19 -2.76 4.25
N ALA A 475 -6.68 -4.01 4.24
CA ALA A 475 -7.47 -4.55 3.14
C ALA A 475 -8.91 -4.00 3.14
N ASP A 476 -9.53 -3.87 4.32
CA ASP A 476 -10.85 -3.28 4.49
C ASP A 476 -10.88 -1.80 4.04
N SER A 477 -9.71 -1.13 4.05
CA SER A 477 -9.55 0.22 3.51
C SER A 477 -9.80 0.33 2.01
N GLY A 478 -9.70 -0.77 1.26
CA GLY A 478 -9.79 -0.80 -0.21
C GLY A 478 -8.60 -0.16 -0.94
N TYR A 479 -7.58 0.32 -0.22
CA TYR A 479 -6.39 0.93 -0.83
C TYR A 479 -5.24 -0.07 -0.95
N SER A 480 -5.02 -0.57 -2.17
CA SER A 480 -3.95 -1.52 -2.46
C SER A 480 -2.54 -1.01 -2.09
N LYS A 481 -2.27 0.30 -2.25
CA LYS A 481 -0.98 0.92 -1.89
C LYS A 481 -0.68 0.79 -0.39
N VAL A 482 -1.69 0.93 0.46
CA VAL A 482 -1.55 0.85 1.91
C VAL A 482 -1.30 -0.58 2.34
N LEU A 483 -2.08 -1.55 1.83
CA LEU A 483 -1.87 -2.97 2.12
C LEU A 483 -0.45 -3.42 1.75
N VAL A 484 0.01 -3.09 0.53
CA VAL A 484 1.36 -3.43 0.09
C VAL A 484 2.42 -2.79 0.97
N GLY A 485 2.24 -1.51 1.36
CA GLY A 485 3.18 -0.84 2.25
C GLY A 485 3.26 -1.46 3.64
N VAL A 486 2.13 -1.95 4.18
CA VAL A 486 2.10 -2.68 5.45
C VAL A 486 2.84 -4.01 5.34
N LEU A 487 2.61 -4.77 4.26
CA LEU A 487 3.27 -6.05 4.01
C LEU A 487 4.80 -5.90 3.84
N GLU A 488 5.25 -4.90 3.08
CA GLU A 488 6.69 -4.60 2.89
C GLU A 488 7.38 -4.15 4.17
N ASN A 489 6.70 -3.38 5.02
CA ASN A 489 7.28 -2.99 6.30
C ASN A 489 7.29 -4.17 7.27
N TRP A 490 6.25 -4.99 7.28
CA TRP A 490 6.22 -6.21 8.10
C TRP A 490 7.35 -7.17 7.71
N SER A 491 7.57 -7.41 6.42
CA SER A 491 8.67 -8.29 5.96
C SER A 491 10.03 -7.75 6.39
N ARG A 492 10.26 -6.43 6.29
CA ARG A 492 11.47 -5.79 6.81
C ARG A 492 11.63 -5.99 8.32
N SER A 493 10.58 -5.76 9.09
CA SER A 493 10.58 -5.97 10.55
C SER A 493 10.84 -7.45 10.90
N TYR A 494 10.31 -8.38 10.12
CA TYR A 494 10.52 -9.81 10.29
C TYR A 494 11.98 -10.21 10.00
N ILE A 495 12.59 -9.65 8.95
CA ILE A 495 14.01 -9.85 8.61
C ILE A 495 14.93 -9.28 9.70
N GLU A 496 14.63 -8.08 10.24
CA GLU A 496 15.37 -7.53 11.38
C GLU A 496 15.36 -8.48 12.59
N ARG A 497 14.23 -9.15 12.80
CA ARG A 497 14.08 -10.13 13.87
C ARG A 497 14.93 -11.38 13.62
N ILE A 498 14.94 -11.90 12.39
CA ILE A 498 15.82 -13.02 11.99
C ILE A 498 17.28 -12.67 12.28
N HIS A 499 17.74 -11.49 11.85
CA HIS A 499 19.11 -11.04 12.11
C HIS A 499 19.43 -10.88 13.61
N ASN A 500 18.45 -10.46 14.42
CA ASN A 500 18.62 -10.42 15.88
C ASN A 500 18.83 -11.82 16.46
N TYR A 501 18.04 -12.81 16.04
CA TYR A 501 18.25 -14.20 16.46
C TYR A 501 19.60 -14.76 16.01
N GLN A 502 20.05 -14.47 14.79
CA GLN A 502 21.38 -14.90 14.33
C GLN A 502 22.49 -14.41 15.27
N ARG A 503 22.45 -13.13 15.66
CA ARG A 503 23.43 -12.56 16.62
C ARG A 503 23.31 -13.18 18.00
N LEU A 504 22.08 -13.36 18.47
CA LEU A 504 21.81 -13.92 19.79
C LEU A 504 22.34 -15.35 19.90
N ILE A 505 22.09 -16.17 18.88
CA ILE A 505 22.56 -17.55 18.81
C ILE A 505 24.09 -17.62 18.79
N ASP A 506 24.75 -16.71 18.06
CA ASP A 506 26.21 -16.64 18.04
C ASP A 506 26.78 -16.30 19.42
N ASP A 507 26.20 -15.30 20.09
CA ASP A 507 26.59 -14.90 21.45
C ASP A 507 26.35 -16.03 22.47
N ASP A 508 25.20 -16.71 22.41
CA ASP A 508 24.85 -17.80 23.32
C ASP A 508 25.68 -19.07 23.03
N TYR A 509 26.02 -19.34 21.78
CA TYR A 509 26.96 -20.40 21.41
C TYR A 509 28.37 -20.12 21.95
N GLU A 510 28.87 -18.87 21.85
CA GLU A 510 30.15 -18.50 22.44
C GLU A 510 30.15 -18.66 23.96
N ARG A 511 29.04 -18.30 24.65
CA ARG A 511 28.87 -18.54 26.09
C ARG A 511 28.85 -20.03 26.42
N TYR A 512 28.06 -20.82 25.70
CA TYR A 512 27.97 -22.27 25.89
C TYR A 512 29.36 -22.92 25.74
N MET A 513 30.06 -22.59 24.65
CA MET A 513 31.39 -23.10 24.35
C MET A 513 32.50 -22.50 25.24
N SER A 514 32.23 -21.49 26.06
CA SER A 514 33.17 -21.04 27.10
C SER A 514 33.12 -21.93 28.36
N VAL A 515 31.99 -22.60 28.60
CA VAL A 515 31.71 -23.41 29.80
C VAL A 515 31.87 -24.90 29.52
N PHE A 516 31.30 -25.40 28.41
CA PHE A 516 31.22 -26.84 28.12
C PHE A 516 32.28 -27.34 27.14
N ASN A 517 33.37 -26.60 27.00
CA ASN A 517 34.41 -26.96 26.05
C ASN A 517 35.22 -28.18 26.54
N ASN A 518 35.23 -29.24 25.73
CA ASN A 518 36.02 -30.43 25.99
C ASN A 518 37.49 -30.32 25.54
N ASP A 519 37.93 -29.13 25.12
CA ASP A 519 39.32 -28.83 24.72
C ASP A 519 40.36 -29.20 25.79
N ARG A 520 39.96 -29.34 27.06
CA ARG A 520 40.86 -29.79 28.14
C ARG A 520 41.40 -31.21 27.91
N TYR A 521 40.65 -32.07 27.25
CA TYR A 521 41.13 -33.40 26.84
C TYR A 521 42.22 -33.31 25.75
N LEU A 522 42.29 -32.19 25.04
CA LEU A 522 43.32 -31.88 24.04
C LEU A 522 44.56 -31.22 24.65
N GLU A 523 44.47 -30.69 25.87
CA GLU A 523 45.61 -30.07 26.58
C GLU A 523 46.57 -31.11 27.19
N ARG A 524 46.10 -32.35 27.45
CA ARG A 524 46.92 -33.43 28.02
C ARG A 524 47.85 -34.10 27.00
N GLU A 525 47.52 -33.97 25.71
CA GLU A 525 48.36 -34.36 24.56
C GLU A 525 48.70 -33.10 23.76
N SER A 526 49.89 -32.55 23.99
CA SER A 526 50.30 -31.15 23.76
C SER A 526 50.21 -30.56 22.33
N THR A 527 49.53 -31.20 21.38
CA THR A 527 49.33 -30.66 20.02
C THR A 527 47.90 -30.76 19.45
N ALA A 528 46.97 -31.49 20.10
CA ALA A 528 45.57 -31.55 19.66
C ALA A 528 44.85 -30.18 19.80
N ARG A 529 45.37 -29.29 20.64
CA ARG A 529 44.90 -27.91 20.86
C ARG A 529 44.95 -27.00 19.63
N LYS A 530 45.78 -27.31 18.61
CA LYS A 530 45.80 -26.52 17.35
C LYS A 530 44.63 -26.83 16.42
N PHE A 531 43.92 -27.93 16.65
CA PHE A 531 42.99 -28.52 15.67
C PHE A 531 41.52 -28.32 16.01
N PHE A 532 41.14 -28.44 17.28
CA PHE A 532 39.79 -28.11 17.75
C PHE A 532 39.68 -26.63 18.16
N GLY A 533 40.82 -25.96 18.39
CA GLY A 533 40.89 -24.55 18.73
C GLY A 533 40.63 -23.67 17.52
N GLY A 534 39.40 -23.23 17.34
CA GLY A 534 39.10 -22.04 16.54
C GLY A 534 39.96 -20.86 17.02
N SER A 535 40.56 -20.12 16.09
CA SER A 535 41.39 -18.95 16.36
C SER A 535 40.60 -17.83 17.05
N SER A 536 40.37 -17.95 18.34
CA SER A 536 39.99 -16.83 19.21
C SER A 536 40.56 -17.09 20.59
N LYS A 537 41.20 -16.06 21.16
CA LYS A 537 41.53 -16.01 22.58
C LYS A 537 40.22 -15.96 23.37
N ARG A 538 39.54 -17.10 23.50
CA ARG A 538 38.34 -17.24 24.33
C ARG A 538 38.79 -17.23 25.78
N GLN A 539 38.13 -16.43 26.62
CA GLN A 539 38.42 -16.41 28.05
C GLN A 539 38.04 -17.78 28.62
N GLN A 540 39.04 -18.63 28.91
CA GLN A 540 38.84 -19.86 29.66
C GLN A 540 38.42 -19.45 31.08
N ILE A 541 37.14 -19.59 31.39
CA ILE A 541 36.64 -19.45 32.75
C ILE A 541 36.93 -20.77 33.47
N ASP A 542 37.41 -20.71 34.71
CA ASP A 542 37.88 -21.90 35.45
C ASP A 542 36.67 -22.69 36.00
N VAL A 543 36.10 -23.55 35.15
CA VAL A 543 34.86 -24.33 35.41
C VAL A 543 34.98 -25.24 36.64
N GLU A 544 36.21 -25.65 37.03
CA GLU A 544 36.43 -26.52 38.20
C GLU A 544 36.15 -25.84 39.54
N ASN A 545 36.05 -24.50 39.58
CA ASN A 545 35.91 -23.72 40.81
C ASN A 545 34.57 -22.96 40.93
N MET A 546 33.68 -23.04 39.93
CA MET A 546 32.36 -22.38 39.97
C MET A 546 31.28 -23.31 40.53
N SER A 547 30.35 -22.73 41.28
CA SER A 547 29.17 -23.43 41.78
C SER A 547 28.18 -23.75 40.64
N PRO A 548 27.34 -24.80 40.78
CA PRO A 548 26.28 -25.11 39.80
C PRO A 548 25.35 -23.92 39.49
N GLU A 549 25.14 -23.01 40.45
CA GLU A 549 24.33 -21.79 40.28
C GLU A 549 25.03 -20.72 39.44
N GLU A 550 26.37 -20.63 39.49
CA GLU A 550 27.16 -19.74 38.65
C GLU A 550 27.28 -20.27 37.21
N LEU A 551 27.29 -21.61 37.02
CA LEU A 551 27.21 -22.24 35.70
C LEU A 551 25.85 -22.01 35.02
N ASP A 552 24.75 -22.22 35.74
CA ASP A 552 23.39 -21.99 35.23
C ASP A 552 23.13 -20.50 34.91
N GLN A 553 23.84 -19.57 35.56
CA GLN A 553 23.81 -18.13 35.21
C GLN A 553 24.57 -17.78 33.92
N ILE A 554 25.60 -18.54 33.54
CA ILE A 554 26.43 -18.28 32.35
C ILE A 554 25.82 -18.95 31.11
N SER A 555 25.29 -20.17 31.27
CA SER A 555 24.59 -20.88 30.21
C SER A 555 23.47 -21.73 30.82
N PRO A 556 22.21 -21.27 30.74
CA PRO A 556 21.06 -22.04 31.21
C PRO A 556 20.98 -23.40 30.49
N LYS A 557 20.36 -24.37 31.14
CA LYS A 557 20.07 -25.67 30.51
C LYS A 557 19.00 -25.50 29.41
N GLY A 558 18.94 -26.44 28.48
CA GLY A 558 17.90 -26.46 27.44
C GLY A 558 18.25 -25.76 26.13
N LEU A 559 19.54 -25.54 25.83
CA LEU A 559 19.96 -24.83 24.61
C LEU A 559 19.54 -25.59 23.33
N VAL A 560 19.70 -26.91 23.33
CA VAL A 560 19.43 -27.78 22.17
C VAL A 560 17.95 -27.74 21.80
N GLU A 561 17.08 -27.82 22.80
CA GLU A 561 15.63 -27.75 22.65
C GLU A 561 15.18 -26.39 22.14
N TYR A 562 15.77 -25.30 22.63
CA TYR A 562 15.45 -23.94 22.17
C TYR A 562 15.99 -23.64 20.76
N LEU A 563 17.17 -24.17 20.40
CA LEU A 563 17.73 -24.07 19.05
C LEU A 563 16.85 -24.82 18.05
N ALA A 564 16.43 -26.04 18.37
CA ALA A 564 15.49 -26.78 17.55
C ALA A 564 14.13 -26.09 17.46
N ALA A 565 13.61 -25.58 18.58
CA ALA A 565 12.34 -24.85 18.61
C ALA A 565 12.37 -23.61 17.73
N LEU A 566 13.50 -22.90 17.69
CA LEU A 566 13.72 -21.76 16.81
C LEU A 566 13.72 -22.17 15.33
N GLY A 567 14.46 -23.21 14.97
CA GLY A 567 14.51 -23.72 13.60
C GLY A 567 13.13 -24.12 13.08
N ASN A 568 12.41 -24.92 13.86
CA ASN A 568 11.04 -25.34 13.58
C ASN A 568 10.09 -24.14 13.45
N THR A 569 10.21 -23.15 14.34
CA THR A 569 9.35 -21.95 14.35
C THR A 569 9.43 -21.19 13.04
N TYR A 570 10.64 -20.97 12.53
CA TYR A 570 10.86 -20.19 11.32
C TYR A 570 10.52 -20.95 10.05
N GLU A 571 10.72 -22.27 10.03
CA GLU A 571 10.26 -23.17 8.97
C GLU A 571 8.73 -23.16 8.88
N ILE A 572 8.02 -23.49 9.98
CA ILE A 572 6.54 -23.51 10.04
C ILE A 572 5.95 -22.15 9.67
N ASN A 573 6.54 -21.06 10.14
CA ASN A 573 6.04 -19.72 9.82
C ASN A 573 6.22 -19.38 8.35
N THR A 574 7.31 -19.82 7.73
CA THR A 574 7.57 -19.62 6.30
C THR A 574 6.55 -20.36 5.44
N ASP A 575 6.28 -21.62 5.74
CA ASP A 575 5.27 -22.43 5.04
C ASP A 575 3.88 -21.78 5.15
N ARG A 576 3.50 -21.33 6.34
CA ARG A 576 2.21 -20.66 6.56
C ARG A 576 2.08 -19.35 5.78
N LEU A 577 3.16 -18.59 5.63
CA LEU A 577 3.17 -17.34 4.87
C LEU A 577 2.93 -17.61 3.38
N GLN A 578 3.60 -18.63 2.82
CA GLN A 578 3.45 -19.01 1.42
C GLN A 578 2.07 -19.61 1.13
N ASP A 579 1.61 -20.59 1.92
CA ASP A 579 0.41 -21.36 1.59
C ASP A 579 -0.90 -20.63 1.90
N ARG A 580 -0.94 -19.79 2.96
CA ARG A 580 -2.20 -19.20 3.44
C ARG A 580 -2.30 -17.70 3.25
N PHE A 581 -1.20 -16.98 3.44
CA PHE A 581 -1.23 -15.52 3.45
C PHE A 581 -1.01 -14.92 2.06
N LEU A 582 -0.11 -15.49 1.25
CA LEU A 582 0.21 -15.00 -0.10
C LEU A 582 -1.04 -14.92 -0.99
N ASP A 583 -1.77 -16.03 -1.16
CA ASP A 583 -2.94 -16.07 -2.04
C ASP A 583 -4.10 -15.22 -1.50
N SER A 584 -4.36 -15.28 -0.19
CA SER A 584 -5.39 -14.48 0.48
C SER A 584 -5.21 -12.97 0.27
N TYR A 585 -3.97 -12.47 0.31
CA TYR A 585 -3.71 -11.05 0.06
C TYR A 585 -3.67 -10.70 -1.42
N LYS A 586 -3.19 -11.59 -2.31
CA LYS A 586 -3.26 -11.38 -3.76
C LYS A 586 -4.69 -11.18 -4.25
N ASP A 587 -5.64 -11.97 -3.74
CA ASP A 587 -7.06 -11.84 -4.10
C ASP A 587 -7.67 -10.49 -3.69
N LYS A 588 -7.12 -9.85 -2.66
CA LYS A 588 -7.59 -8.55 -2.14
C LYS A 588 -6.99 -7.34 -2.86
N VAL A 589 -6.02 -7.51 -3.77
CA VAL A 589 -5.37 -6.40 -4.50
C VAL A 589 -5.35 -6.57 -6.01
N HIS A 590 -5.24 -5.43 -6.70
CA HIS A 590 -5.09 -5.40 -8.15
C HIS A 590 -3.78 -6.08 -8.60
N SER A 591 -3.80 -6.76 -9.75
CA SER A 591 -2.68 -7.55 -10.29
C SER A 591 -1.36 -6.78 -10.44
N ALA A 592 -1.44 -5.46 -10.61
CA ALA A 592 -0.28 -4.58 -10.65
C ALA A 592 0.59 -4.61 -9.38
N TYR A 593 0.02 -5.01 -8.24
CA TYR A 593 0.72 -5.05 -6.95
C TYR A 593 1.14 -6.47 -6.55
N HIS A 594 0.72 -7.51 -7.28
CA HIS A 594 1.02 -8.91 -6.95
C HIS A 594 2.52 -9.17 -6.87
N GLY A 595 3.30 -8.69 -7.85
CA GLY A 595 4.75 -8.89 -7.86
C GLY A 595 5.47 -8.23 -6.68
N ARG A 596 4.95 -7.14 -6.11
CA ARG A 596 5.53 -6.52 -4.91
C ARG A 596 5.28 -7.34 -3.66
N ILE A 597 4.11 -7.97 -3.55
CA ILE A 597 3.76 -8.83 -2.43
C ILE A 597 4.57 -10.13 -2.48
N GLU A 598 4.69 -10.74 -3.68
CA GLU A 598 5.54 -11.92 -3.89
C GLU A 598 6.98 -11.63 -3.48
N GLN A 599 7.56 -10.54 -3.98
CA GLN A 599 8.91 -10.15 -3.62
C GLN A 599 9.07 -9.92 -2.11
N ALA A 600 8.12 -9.27 -1.45
CA ALA A 600 8.19 -9.02 -0.01
C ALA A 600 8.22 -10.30 0.84
N PHE A 601 7.60 -11.40 0.38
CA PHE A 601 7.67 -12.70 1.06
C PHE A 601 8.86 -13.55 0.59
N GLU A 602 9.26 -13.47 -0.68
CA GLU A 602 10.48 -14.12 -1.18
C GLU A 602 11.74 -13.59 -0.47
N ASP A 603 11.81 -12.30 -0.20
CA ASP A 603 12.93 -11.65 0.52
C ASP A 603 13.14 -12.22 1.94
N ILE A 604 12.14 -12.89 2.53
CA ILE A 604 12.21 -13.51 3.86
C ILE A 604 12.86 -14.90 3.80
N LEU A 605 12.79 -15.61 2.66
CA LEU A 605 13.20 -17.01 2.54
C LEU A 605 14.69 -17.21 2.78
N VAL A 606 15.53 -16.42 2.11
CA VAL A 606 16.99 -16.56 2.22
C VAL A 606 17.49 -16.33 3.65
N PRO A 607 17.13 -15.22 4.34
CA PRO A 607 17.52 -15.03 5.73
C PRO A 607 17.05 -16.15 6.68
N THR A 608 15.85 -16.69 6.46
CA THR A 608 15.34 -17.82 7.25
C THR A 608 16.17 -19.08 7.03
N THR A 609 16.49 -19.42 5.78
CA THR A 609 17.34 -20.56 5.45
C THR A 609 18.74 -20.40 6.04
N ASP A 610 19.31 -19.19 5.99
CA ASP A 610 20.61 -18.87 6.60
C ASP A 610 20.59 -19.04 8.12
N LEU A 611 19.52 -18.57 8.79
CA LEU A 611 19.29 -18.78 10.22
C LEU A 611 19.21 -20.28 10.55
N ASN A 612 18.40 -21.04 9.83
CA ASN A 612 18.27 -22.48 10.05
C ASN A 612 19.60 -23.21 9.81
N GLY A 613 20.33 -22.86 8.75
CA GLY A 613 21.67 -23.41 8.48
C GLY A 613 22.67 -23.11 9.61
N ARG A 614 22.61 -21.92 10.21
CA ARG A 614 23.43 -21.55 11.36
C ARG A 614 23.05 -22.34 12.62
N VAL A 615 21.76 -22.48 12.91
CA VAL A 615 21.24 -23.29 14.02
C VAL A 615 21.71 -24.74 13.89
N ILE A 616 21.54 -25.34 12.71
CA ILE A 616 21.97 -26.72 12.42
C ILE A 616 23.49 -26.85 12.62
N SER A 617 24.27 -25.90 12.12
CA SER A 617 25.73 -25.91 12.29
C SER A 617 26.16 -25.90 13.76
N ILE A 618 25.45 -25.13 14.60
CA ILE A 618 25.71 -25.04 16.04
C ILE A 618 25.26 -26.31 16.78
N LEU A 619 24.10 -26.87 16.43
CA LEU A 619 23.66 -28.15 16.98
C LEU A 619 24.68 -29.26 16.69
N VAL A 620 25.18 -29.32 15.46
CA VAL A 620 26.22 -30.26 15.05
C VAL A 620 27.54 -29.99 15.79
N ASP A 621 27.92 -28.73 16.02
CA ASP A 621 29.10 -28.38 16.82
C ASP A 621 29.02 -28.88 18.25
N ILE A 622 27.86 -28.76 18.88
CA ILE A 622 27.62 -29.24 20.25
C ILE A 622 27.79 -30.76 20.31
N ILE A 623 27.16 -31.49 19.38
CA ILE A 623 27.28 -32.95 19.27
C ILE A 623 28.76 -33.34 19.07
N ILE A 624 29.47 -32.64 18.19
CA ILE A 624 30.89 -32.90 17.89
C ILE A 624 31.79 -32.63 19.11
N ASN A 625 31.55 -31.56 19.86
CA ASN A 625 32.29 -31.25 21.07
C ASN A 625 32.18 -32.36 22.12
N ASP A 626 31.00 -32.98 22.25
CA ASP A 626 30.77 -34.05 23.23
C ASP A 626 31.41 -35.39 22.84
N ILE A 627 31.54 -35.68 21.54
CA ILE A 627 32.27 -36.86 21.06
C ILE A 627 33.79 -36.64 20.95
N THR A 628 34.27 -35.40 21.02
CA THR A 628 35.71 -35.04 20.91
C THR A 628 36.62 -35.82 21.85
N PRO A 629 36.27 -36.09 23.13
CA PRO A 629 37.05 -36.95 24.02
C PRO A 629 37.18 -38.41 23.55
N GLY A 630 36.17 -38.93 22.84
CA GLY A 630 36.22 -40.25 22.21
C GLY A 630 37.09 -40.23 20.95
N LEU A 631 36.96 -39.18 20.14
CA LEU A 631 37.73 -38.97 18.91
C LEU A 631 39.24 -38.84 19.17
N SER A 632 39.64 -38.17 20.25
CA SER A 632 41.07 -38.01 20.59
C SER A 632 41.78 -39.32 20.94
N ARG A 633 41.05 -40.38 21.30
CA ARG A 633 41.61 -41.70 21.63
C ARG A 633 41.62 -42.68 20.45
N LEU A 634 41.13 -42.25 19.28
CA LEU A 634 41.10 -43.09 18.07
C LEU A 634 42.50 -43.47 17.59
N PHE A 635 42.62 -44.68 17.04
CA PHE A 635 43.88 -45.27 16.53
C PHE A 635 45.02 -45.43 17.57
N SER A 636 44.73 -45.20 18.86
CA SER A 636 45.61 -45.49 19.99
C SER A 636 45.68 -47.00 20.30
N LYS A 637 46.57 -47.40 21.22
CA LYS A 637 46.64 -48.81 21.67
C LYS A 637 45.32 -49.31 22.29
N GLN A 638 44.57 -48.43 22.96
CA GLN A 638 43.27 -48.75 23.57
C GLN A 638 42.21 -49.06 22.50
N TRP A 639 42.24 -48.35 21.37
CA TRP A 639 41.34 -48.60 20.23
C TRP A 639 41.53 -50.00 19.61
N TYR A 640 42.77 -50.50 19.54
CA TYR A 640 43.10 -51.86 19.07
C TYR A 640 42.85 -52.96 20.12
N GLU A 641 42.75 -52.63 21.40
CA GLU A 641 42.65 -53.61 22.50
C GLU A 641 41.21 -53.86 22.95
N ASN A 642 40.28 -52.94 22.67
CA ASN A 642 38.86 -53.05 22.97
C ASN A 642 38.07 -53.93 21.98
N ASP A 643 38.63 -55.07 21.55
CA ASP A 643 37.81 -56.18 21.06
C ASP A 643 37.24 -56.86 22.30
N GLY A 644 35.91 -56.84 22.47
CA GLY A 644 35.14 -57.20 23.67
C GLY A 644 35.30 -58.61 24.26
N HIS A 645 36.54 -59.07 24.46
CA HIS A 645 36.94 -60.38 24.96
C HIS A 645 37.92 -60.27 26.14
N GLN A 646 37.97 -59.13 26.83
CA GLN A 646 38.57 -59.04 28.16
C GLN A 646 37.48 -58.77 29.20
N ALA A 647 37.56 -59.52 30.31
CA ALA A 647 36.56 -59.60 31.37
C ALA A 647 36.46 -58.34 32.26
N GLY A 648 36.62 -57.14 31.69
CA GLY A 648 36.32 -55.84 32.30
C GLY A 648 35.42 -55.08 31.33
N GLY A 649 34.14 -54.94 31.67
CA GLY A 649 33.08 -54.44 30.78
C GLY A 649 33.15 -52.95 30.47
N GLU A 650 34.08 -52.55 29.61
CA GLU A 650 34.02 -51.26 28.91
C GLU A 650 33.67 -51.52 27.44
N ASP A 651 32.59 -50.88 26.96
CA ASP A 651 32.15 -50.97 25.58
C ASP A 651 33.19 -50.37 24.61
N PRO A 652 33.23 -50.81 23.34
CA PRO A 652 34.11 -50.23 22.33
C PRO A 652 33.96 -48.70 22.24
N LEU A 653 35.07 -47.98 22.01
CA LEU A 653 35.05 -46.51 21.86
C LEU A 653 34.10 -46.05 20.75
N ALA A 654 33.97 -46.84 19.68
CA ALA A 654 33.01 -46.59 18.61
C ALA A 654 31.55 -46.64 19.11
N THR A 655 31.22 -47.58 20.01
CA THR A 655 29.89 -47.69 20.63
C THR A 655 29.59 -46.46 21.47
N GLN A 656 30.54 -45.96 22.26
CA GLN A 656 30.34 -44.74 23.05
C GLN A 656 30.06 -43.49 22.18
N ILE A 657 30.77 -43.37 21.06
CA ILE A 657 30.56 -42.28 20.08
C ILE A 657 29.16 -42.41 19.46
N VAL A 658 28.78 -43.62 19.04
CA VAL A 658 27.47 -43.90 18.46
C VAL A 658 26.34 -43.67 19.44
N ASP A 659 26.46 -44.15 20.68
CA ASP A 659 25.42 -43.98 21.70
C ASP A 659 25.17 -42.50 22.00
N THR A 660 26.24 -41.70 22.03
CA THR A 660 26.13 -40.24 22.20
C THR A 660 25.39 -39.60 21.02
N ILE A 661 25.79 -39.92 19.79
CA ILE A 661 25.13 -39.40 18.57
C ILE A 661 23.67 -39.88 18.50
N ALA A 662 23.42 -41.15 18.79
CA ALA A 662 22.11 -41.76 18.75
C ALA A 662 21.17 -41.16 19.79
N SER A 663 21.66 -40.85 20.99
CA SER A 663 20.87 -40.14 22.02
C SER A 663 20.43 -38.77 21.53
N TYR A 664 21.35 -37.97 20.97
CA TYR A 664 21.01 -36.65 20.44
C TYR A 664 20.03 -36.72 19.27
N LEU A 665 20.25 -37.63 18.32
CA LEU A 665 19.35 -37.81 17.18
C LEU A 665 17.97 -38.34 17.60
N TYR A 666 17.90 -39.22 18.59
CA TYR A 666 16.65 -39.70 19.15
C TYR A 666 15.85 -38.55 19.79
N ASP A 667 16.53 -37.70 20.57
CA ASP A 667 15.90 -36.54 21.18
C ASP A 667 15.44 -35.54 20.10
N LEU A 668 16.30 -35.18 19.14
CA LEU A 668 15.95 -34.30 18.03
C LEU A 668 14.75 -34.82 17.23
N ARG A 669 14.69 -36.13 16.96
CA ARG A 669 13.55 -36.75 16.26
C ARG A 669 12.22 -36.58 17.00
N SER A 670 12.25 -36.43 18.33
CA SER A 670 11.03 -36.28 19.13
C SER A 670 10.39 -34.90 19.03
N TYR A 671 11.15 -33.86 18.68
CA TYR A 671 10.68 -32.47 18.69
C TYR A 671 11.02 -31.63 17.46
N CYS A 672 11.79 -32.13 16.48
CA CYS A 672 12.09 -31.44 15.22
C CYS A 672 11.10 -31.79 14.11
N THR A 673 10.95 -30.85 13.15
CA THR A 673 10.41 -31.14 11.82
C THR A 673 11.23 -32.21 11.11
N TYR A 674 10.59 -33.03 10.27
CA TYR A 674 11.29 -34.02 9.43
C TYR A 674 12.36 -33.41 8.53
N GLU A 675 12.06 -32.32 7.82
CA GLU A 675 13.00 -31.66 6.91
C GLU A 675 14.20 -31.09 7.69
N PHE A 676 13.95 -30.33 8.77
CA PHE A 676 14.99 -29.89 9.69
C PHE A 676 15.86 -31.05 10.23
N TYR A 677 15.24 -32.16 10.62
CA TYR A 677 15.95 -33.35 11.12
C TYR A 677 16.82 -34.02 10.05
N SER A 678 16.30 -34.21 8.83
CA SER A 678 17.01 -34.84 7.72
C SER A 678 18.24 -34.01 7.31
N ILE A 679 18.08 -32.69 7.18
CA ILE A 679 19.20 -31.77 6.89
C ILE A 679 20.23 -31.80 8.01
N THR A 680 19.80 -31.73 9.28
CA THR A 680 20.70 -31.80 10.44
C THR A 680 21.53 -33.08 10.41
N THR A 681 20.90 -34.20 10.09
CA THR A 681 21.56 -35.51 10.06
C THR A 681 22.57 -35.60 8.90
N SER A 682 22.22 -35.08 7.72
CA SER A 682 23.14 -35.00 6.57
C SER A 682 24.37 -34.12 6.85
N VAL A 683 24.17 -32.96 7.48
CA VAL A 683 25.26 -32.05 7.89
C VAL A 683 26.12 -32.68 8.98
N LEU A 684 25.51 -33.37 9.96
CA LEU A 684 26.21 -34.10 11.00
C LEU A 684 27.15 -35.16 10.40
N LEU A 685 26.65 -36.01 9.50
CA LEU A 685 27.48 -37.02 8.82
C LEU A 685 28.61 -36.38 8.02
N SER A 686 28.30 -35.33 7.26
CA SER A 686 29.27 -34.60 6.45
C SER A 686 30.39 -33.98 7.27
N ARG A 687 30.19 -33.71 8.57
CA ARG A 687 31.20 -33.15 9.47
C ARG A 687 31.84 -34.19 10.39
N PHE A 688 31.10 -35.21 10.80
CA PHE A 688 31.57 -36.28 11.67
C PHE A 688 32.57 -37.20 10.97
N ILE A 689 32.23 -37.71 9.79
CA ILE A 689 33.07 -38.68 9.06
C ILE A 689 34.48 -38.12 8.75
N PRO A 690 34.63 -36.87 8.26
CA PRO A 690 35.95 -36.33 7.95
C PRO A 690 36.74 -36.03 9.22
N LEU A 691 36.05 -35.64 10.30
CA LEU A 691 36.67 -35.42 11.59
C LEU A 691 37.18 -36.74 12.19
N TYR A 692 36.41 -37.83 12.09
CA TYR A 692 36.84 -39.18 12.50
C TYR A 692 38.11 -39.60 11.76
N ILE A 693 38.13 -39.44 10.43
CA ILE A 693 39.29 -39.75 9.59
C ILE A 693 40.49 -38.86 9.96
N ARG A 694 40.29 -37.55 10.09
CA ARG A 694 41.37 -36.58 10.38
C ARG A 694 41.97 -36.81 11.77
N ALA A 695 41.13 -36.88 12.81
CA ALA A 695 41.57 -37.13 14.18
C ALA A 695 42.34 -38.45 14.29
N GLY A 696 41.86 -39.49 13.62
CA GLY A 696 42.56 -40.75 13.53
C GLY A 696 43.94 -40.62 12.87
N LEU A 697 44.03 -40.06 11.66
CA LEU A 697 45.30 -39.92 10.94
C LEU A 697 46.33 -39.09 11.71
N GLU A 698 45.91 -38.01 12.36
CA GLU A 698 46.80 -37.16 13.17
C GLU A 698 47.30 -37.89 14.42
N ASN A 699 46.48 -38.70 15.06
CA ASN A 699 46.92 -39.57 16.17
C ASN A 699 48.01 -40.56 15.75
N ILE A 700 48.01 -41.03 14.50
CA ILE A 700 49.08 -41.89 13.95
C ILE A 700 50.35 -41.10 13.61
N LEU A 701 50.21 -39.86 13.13
CA LEU A 701 51.34 -39.03 12.70
C LEU A 701 52.06 -38.32 13.86
N HIS A 702 51.31 -37.89 14.89
CA HIS A 702 51.78 -37.00 15.94
C HIS A 702 51.49 -37.47 17.37
N GLY A 703 50.59 -38.45 17.56
CA GLY A 703 50.16 -38.96 18.87
C GLY A 703 50.73 -40.35 19.24
N ASP A 704 50.00 -41.06 20.13
CA ASP A 704 50.32 -42.41 20.64
C ASP A 704 49.96 -43.55 19.67
N GLY A 705 49.50 -43.22 18.46
CA GLY A 705 49.07 -44.16 17.44
C GLY A 705 50.23 -44.96 16.83
N LYS A 706 49.97 -46.22 16.48
CA LYS A 706 50.95 -47.04 15.75
C LYS A 706 50.80 -46.80 14.25
N LYS A 707 51.91 -46.44 13.58
CA LYS A 707 51.96 -46.42 12.10
C LYS A 707 51.50 -47.76 11.52
N ILE A 708 50.78 -47.68 10.40
CA ILE A 708 50.14 -48.82 9.74
C ILE A 708 51.21 -49.70 9.12
N ASP A 709 51.24 -50.99 9.50
CA ASP A 709 52.12 -52.03 8.95
C ASP A 709 51.34 -52.93 7.98
N PRO A 710 51.56 -52.82 6.66
CA PRO A 710 50.86 -53.63 5.65
C PRO A 710 51.19 -55.14 5.70
N ASN A 711 52.28 -55.53 6.35
CA ASN A 711 52.77 -56.91 6.40
C ASN A 711 52.48 -57.67 7.71
N ASN A 712 51.83 -57.06 8.70
CA ASN A 712 51.69 -57.67 10.03
C ASN A 712 50.43 -58.55 10.12
N LYS A 713 50.54 -59.81 9.65
CA LYS A 713 49.47 -60.83 9.70
C LYS A 713 49.29 -61.48 11.07
N LYS A 714 49.23 -60.73 12.18
CA LYS A 714 48.74 -61.28 13.45
C LYS A 714 47.21 -61.18 13.47
N LYS A 715 46.60 -62.35 13.26
CA LYS A 715 45.19 -62.69 12.97
C LYS A 715 44.04 -62.11 13.83
N PHE A 716 44.28 -61.13 14.69
CA PHE A 716 43.22 -60.54 15.56
C PHE A 716 43.43 -59.05 15.90
N ARG A 717 44.32 -58.32 15.19
CA ARG A 717 44.57 -56.88 15.44
C ARG A 717 45.05 -56.17 14.17
N SER A 718 44.43 -56.43 13.03
CA SER A 718 44.77 -55.72 11.78
C SER A 718 43.96 -54.43 11.65
N PHE A 719 44.56 -53.39 11.07
CA PHE A 719 43.93 -52.07 10.90
C PHE A 719 42.61 -52.12 10.09
N PRO A 720 42.49 -52.92 9.01
CA PRO A 720 41.22 -53.08 8.28
C PRO A 720 40.11 -53.75 9.08
N GLU A 721 40.43 -54.75 9.91
CA GLU A 721 39.43 -55.43 10.74
C GLU A 721 38.89 -54.49 11.82
N ALA A 722 39.74 -53.63 12.40
CA ALA A 722 39.31 -52.63 13.38
C ALA A 722 38.44 -51.53 12.74
N ILE A 723 38.77 -51.10 11.52
CA ILE A 723 37.94 -50.16 10.75
C ILE A 723 36.60 -50.81 10.37
N GLY A 724 36.61 -52.06 9.87
CA GLY A 724 35.39 -52.78 9.53
C GLY A 724 34.47 -52.99 10.73
N ARG A 725 35.03 -53.22 11.93
CA ARG A 725 34.28 -53.26 13.19
C ARG A 725 33.60 -51.92 13.47
N ASP A 726 34.35 -50.82 13.41
CA ASP A 726 33.82 -49.48 13.68
C ASP A 726 32.74 -49.08 12.64
N VAL A 727 32.93 -49.39 11.36
CA VAL A 727 31.91 -49.19 10.29
C VAL A 727 30.64 -49.98 10.58
N THR A 728 30.77 -51.25 11.02
CA THR A 728 29.61 -52.08 11.39
C THR A 728 28.86 -51.46 12.57
N ILE A 729 29.57 -50.98 13.60
CA ILE A 729 28.98 -50.32 14.77
C ILE A 729 28.29 -49.01 14.36
N PHE A 730 28.91 -48.20 13.50
CA PHE A 730 28.29 -46.98 12.97
C PHE A 730 27.03 -47.27 12.18
N TYR A 731 27.06 -48.28 11.30
CA TYR A 731 25.89 -48.68 10.53
C TYR A 731 24.77 -49.20 11.43
N GLU A 732 25.03 -50.17 12.31
CA GLU A 732 23.99 -50.78 13.16
C GLU A 732 23.34 -49.77 14.11
N GLY A 733 24.12 -48.85 14.70
CA GLY A 733 23.59 -47.89 15.67
C GLY A 733 22.91 -46.67 15.03
N LEU A 734 23.27 -46.31 13.79
CA LEU A 734 22.68 -45.15 13.12
C LEU A 734 21.49 -45.53 12.24
N VAL A 735 21.48 -46.68 11.55
CA VAL A 735 20.45 -47.03 10.55
C VAL A 735 19.00 -46.91 11.03
N SER A 736 18.71 -47.22 12.31
CA SER A 736 17.33 -47.10 12.85
C SER A 736 16.81 -45.67 12.96
N LEU A 737 17.70 -44.68 12.88
CA LEU A 737 17.39 -43.26 13.05
C LEU A 737 17.17 -42.55 11.71
N PHE A 738 17.45 -43.20 10.58
CA PHE A 738 17.36 -42.64 9.24
C PHE A 738 16.16 -43.23 8.48
N THR A 739 15.59 -42.48 7.54
CA THR A 739 14.67 -43.01 6.53
C THR A 739 15.45 -43.78 5.46
N ARG A 740 14.76 -44.48 4.57
CA ARG A 740 15.44 -45.29 3.53
C ARG A 740 16.26 -44.40 2.59
N ARG A 741 15.71 -43.26 2.19
CA ARG A 741 16.42 -42.26 1.40
C ARG A 741 17.70 -41.77 2.09
N ASP A 742 17.61 -41.42 3.37
CA ASP A 742 18.76 -40.90 4.12
C ASP A 742 19.77 -42.01 4.48
N SER A 743 19.34 -43.27 4.51
CA SER A 743 20.24 -44.42 4.69
C SER A 743 21.21 -44.62 3.53
N HIS A 744 20.84 -44.20 2.31
CA HIS A 744 21.74 -44.18 1.16
C HIS A 744 22.91 -43.23 1.41
N VAL A 745 22.62 -42.02 1.91
CA VAL A 745 23.63 -41.00 2.26
C VAL A 745 24.55 -41.51 3.37
N LEU A 746 24.00 -42.20 4.37
CA LEU A 746 24.80 -42.85 5.42
C LEU A 746 25.76 -43.89 4.84
N VAL A 747 25.28 -44.81 4.02
CA VAL A 747 26.11 -45.86 3.39
C VAL A 747 27.21 -45.24 2.53
N GLU A 748 26.87 -44.25 1.70
CA GLU A 748 27.86 -43.55 0.87
C GLU A 748 28.91 -42.81 1.71
N SER A 749 28.51 -42.15 2.80
CA SER A 749 29.44 -41.48 3.70
C SER A 749 30.36 -42.47 4.44
N LEU A 750 29.87 -43.65 4.83
CA LEU A 750 30.65 -44.69 5.50
C LEU A 750 31.68 -45.36 4.58
N ARG A 751 31.44 -45.41 3.26
CA ARG A 751 32.45 -45.88 2.29
C ARG A 751 33.75 -45.08 2.36
N ALA A 752 33.72 -43.81 2.76
CA ALA A 752 34.93 -43.03 3.00
C ALA A 752 35.83 -43.63 4.10
N ILE A 753 35.24 -44.29 5.10
CA ILE A 753 35.96 -44.98 6.17
C ILE A 753 36.43 -46.36 5.70
N GLU A 754 35.65 -47.05 4.86
CA GLU A 754 36.06 -48.33 4.26
C GLU A 754 37.28 -48.16 3.34
N TYR A 755 37.27 -47.13 2.47
CA TYR A 755 38.41 -46.79 1.62
C TYR A 755 39.67 -46.47 2.41
N LEU A 756 39.55 -45.87 3.61
CA LEU A 756 40.69 -45.67 4.51
C LEU A 756 41.33 -47.01 4.94
N GLY A 757 40.50 -48.00 5.28
CA GLY A 757 40.96 -49.34 5.65
C GLY A 757 41.63 -50.08 4.49
N GLU A 758 41.07 -49.96 3.29
CA GLU A 758 41.59 -50.57 2.07
C GLU A 758 42.93 -49.94 1.67
N ILE A 759 42.99 -48.60 1.48
CA ILE A 759 44.21 -47.87 1.11
C ILE A 759 45.31 -48.06 2.16
N GLY A 760 44.95 -48.19 3.43
CA GLY A 760 45.89 -48.47 4.52
C GLY A 760 46.65 -49.81 4.38
N SER A 761 46.06 -50.81 3.72
CA SER A 761 46.57 -52.20 3.70
C SER A 761 46.98 -52.73 2.33
N CYS A 762 46.94 -51.92 1.28
CA CYS A 762 47.25 -52.37 -0.09
C CYS A 762 48.70 -52.86 -0.27
N PRO A 763 48.93 -54.06 -0.85
CA PRO A 763 50.27 -54.61 -1.03
C PRO A 763 51.13 -53.98 -2.15
N ASN A 764 50.63 -52.99 -2.91
CA ASN A 764 51.41 -52.21 -3.90
C ASN A 764 50.83 -50.80 -4.10
N PRO A 765 51.31 -49.78 -3.35
CA PRO A 765 50.72 -48.44 -3.34
C PRO A 765 50.74 -47.71 -4.70
N ASN A 766 51.78 -47.93 -5.51
CA ASN A 766 52.04 -47.12 -6.71
C ASN A 766 51.16 -47.44 -7.92
N GLU A 767 50.52 -48.61 -7.96
CA GLU A 767 49.62 -49.03 -9.06
C GLU A 767 48.17 -49.14 -8.59
N PHE A 768 47.94 -49.59 -7.36
CA PHE A 768 46.60 -49.80 -6.83
C PHE A 768 45.88 -48.48 -6.49
N ILE A 769 46.58 -47.52 -5.86
CA ILE A 769 45.96 -46.26 -5.42
C ILE A 769 45.48 -45.41 -6.61
N PRO A 770 46.25 -45.23 -7.70
CA PRO A 770 45.75 -44.50 -8.87
C PRO A 770 44.55 -45.15 -9.56
N ALA A 771 44.51 -46.49 -9.63
CA ALA A 771 43.39 -47.22 -10.24
C ALA A 771 42.11 -47.15 -9.39
N MET A 772 42.25 -47.21 -8.07
CA MET A 772 41.14 -47.06 -7.11
C MET A 772 40.62 -45.62 -7.10
N TRP A 773 41.51 -44.63 -7.22
CA TRP A 773 41.14 -43.22 -7.30
C TRP A 773 40.29 -42.91 -8.54
N GLU A 774 40.68 -43.43 -9.71
CA GLU A 774 39.94 -43.21 -10.96
C GLU A 774 38.59 -43.93 -11.00
N ASN A 775 38.52 -45.18 -10.51
CA ASN A 775 37.35 -46.04 -10.74
C ASN A 775 36.34 -46.09 -9.58
N GLU A 776 36.75 -45.80 -8.34
CA GLU A 776 35.90 -46.00 -7.16
C GLU A 776 35.76 -44.71 -6.33
N ILE A 777 36.86 -44.00 -6.06
CA ILE A 777 36.83 -42.82 -5.17
C ILE A 777 36.26 -41.59 -5.88
N LEU A 778 36.68 -41.27 -7.11
CA LEU A 778 36.15 -40.12 -7.86
C LEU A 778 34.71 -40.33 -8.38
N VAL A 779 34.26 -41.60 -8.45
CA VAL A 779 32.88 -41.95 -8.81
C VAL A 779 31.92 -41.65 -7.66
N HIS A 780 32.31 -41.99 -6.42
CA HIS A 780 31.49 -41.75 -5.23
C HIS A 780 31.72 -40.37 -4.59
N PHE A 781 32.93 -39.79 -4.71
CA PHE A 781 33.31 -38.49 -4.16
C PHE A 781 33.97 -37.62 -5.24
N TYR A 782 33.13 -37.01 -6.09
CA TYR A 782 33.56 -36.20 -7.25
C TYR A 782 34.58 -35.10 -6.90
N SER A 783 34.44 -34.48 -5.73
CA SER A 783 35.22 -33.32 -5.27
C SER A 783 36.17 -33.66 -4.11
N CYS A 784 36.58 -34.93 -3.96
CA CYS A 784 37.51 -35.34 -2.90
C CYS A 784 38.87 -34.63 -3.00
N SER A 785 39.36 -34.14 -1.86
CA SER A 785 40.71 -33.55 -1.76
C SER A 785 41.80 -34.63 -1.81
N VAL A 786 42.87 -34.39 -2.59
CA VAL A 786 44.02 -35.30 -2.72
C VAL A 786 44.81 -35.42 -1.40
N GLU A 787 44.66 -34.45 -0.50
CA GLU A 787 45.23 -34.47 0.85
C GLU A 787 44.71 -35.65 1.68
N TYR A 788 43.49 -36.13 1.41
CA TYR A 788 42.94 -37.34 2.05
C TYR A 788 43.85 -38.55 1.81
N ILE A 789 44.19 -38.84 0.55
CA ILE A 789 45.10 -39.94 0.21
C ILE A 789 46.52 -39.68 0.73
N ARG A 790 46.98 -38.42 0.65
CA ARG A 790 48.31 -38.03 1.15
C ARG A 790 48.47 -38.39 2.63
N GLY A 791 47.46 -38.12 3.46
CA GLY A 791 47.44 -38.49 4.87
C GLY A 791 47.57 -39.95 5.15
N ILE A 792 46.76 -40.74 4.46
CA ILE A 792 46.74 -42.19 4.60
C ILE A 792 48.12 -42.75 4.21
N CYS A 793 48.71 -42.24 3.13
CA CYS A 793 50.04 -42.64 2.69
C CYS A 793 51.14 -42.25 3.68
N MET A 794 51.04 -41.11 4.37
CA MET A 794 52.00 -40.71 5.42
C MET A 794 51.92 -41.60 6.67
N CYS A 795 50.77 -42.21 6.94
CA CYS A 795 50.53 -43.09 8.08
C CYS A 795 51.10 -44.50 7.89
N ARG A 796 51.51 -44.87 6.67
CA ARG A 796 52.10 -46.19 6.33
C ARG A 796 53.60 -46.22 6.66
N LYS A 797 54.10 -47.36 7.16
CA LYS A 797 55.55 -47.54 7.38
C LYS A 797 56.37 -47.80 6.11
N ASP A 798 55.70 -48.19 5.03
CA ASP A 798 56.33 -48.69 3.80
C ASP A 798 56.63 -47.61 2.73
N MET A 799 56.34 -46.33 2.99
CA MET A 799 56.45 -45.26 1.98
C MET A 799 57.28 -44.05 2.46
N ASP A 800 58.12 -43.53 1.56
CA ASP A 800 58.90 -42.31 1.78
C ASP A 800 58.18 -41.05 1.25
N LYS A 801 58.45 -39.88 1.86
CA LYS A 801 57.85 -38.59 1.47
C LYS A 801 57.99 -38.25 -0.03
N SER A 802 59.08 -38.69 -0.68
CA SER A 802 59.29 -38.47 -2.12
C SER A 802 58.39 -39.34 -2.99
N GLN A 803 58.05 -40.56 -2.55
CA GLN A 803 57.13 -41.45 -3.27
C GLN A 803 55.70 -40.95 -3.13
N ILE A 804 55.35 -40.40 -1.96
CA ILE A 804 54.04 -39.79 -1.69
C ILE A 804 53.83 -38.56 -2.59
N ASN A 805 54.80 -37.65 -2.69
CA ASN A 805 54.66 -36.47 -3.56
C ASN A 805 54.56 -36.84 -5.05
N ALA A 806 55.28 -37.88 -5.50
CA ALA A 806 55.17 -38.37 -6.87
C ALA A 806 53.80 -39.01 -7.16
N LEU A 807 53.19 -39.65 -6.16
CA LEU A 807 51.86 -40.24 -6.24
C LEU A 807 50.77 -39.17 -6.22
N VAL A 808 50.86 -38.17 -5.34
CA VAL A 808 49.95 -37.01 -5.29
C VAL A 808 49.91 -36.26 -6.62
N ASN A 809 51.07 -35.99 -7.24
CA ASN A 809 51.11 -35.35 -8.56
C ASN A 809 50.43 -36.18 -9.67
N LYS A 810 50.47 -37.52 -9.58
CA LYS A 810 49.74 -38.39 -10.50
C LYS A 810 48.23 -38.35 -10.26
N LEU A 811 47.81 -38.30 -9.00
CA LEU A 811 46.39 -38.22 -8.62
C LEU A 811 45.77 -36.88 -9.01
N GLU A 812 46.50 -35.77 -8.85
CA GLU A 812 46.06 -34.45 -9.34
C GLU A 812 45.89 -34.42 -10.86
N GLY A 813 46.76 -35.12 -11.59
CA GLY A 813 46.64 -35.30 -13.04
C GLY A 813 45.37 -36.07 -13.41
N ILE A 814 45.13 -37.20 -12.74
CA ILE A 814 43.95 -38.06 -12.95
C ILE A 814 42.65 -37.30 -12.60
N GLN A 815 42.65 -36.51 -11.51
CA GLN A 815 41.49 -35.72 -11.11
C GLN A 815 41.12 -34.65 -12.16
N ARG A 816 42.12 -33.93 -12.70
CA ARG A 816 41.89 -32.96 -13.80
C ARG A 816 41.37 -33.64 -15.06
N ASP A 817 41.91 -34.81 -15.40
CA ASP A 817 41.45 -35.58 -16.56
C ASP A 817 40.02 -36.11 -16.36
N TYR A 818 39.64 -36.49 -15.14
CA TYR A 818 38.30 -36.96 -14.80
C TYR A 818 37.25 -35.83 -14.84
N HIS A 819 37.54 -34.68 -14.22
CA HIS A 819 36.68 -33.48 -14.29
C HIS A 819 36.51 -32.93 -15.70
N SER A 820 37.45 -33.22 -16.62
CA SER A 820 37.31 -32.86 -18.03
C SER A 820 36.38 -33.78 -18.82
N LYS A 821 36.09 -34.99 -18.31
CA LYS A 821 35.32 -36.04 -19.00
C LYS A 821 33.93 -36.27 -18.40
N VAL A 822 33.74 -35.97 -17.13
CA VAL A 822 32.52 -36.28 -16.37
C VAL A 822 31.90 -34.98 -15.85
N GLU A 823 30.63 -34.75 -16.15
CA GLU A 823 29.86 -33.62 -15.60
C GLU A 823 29.64 -33.82 -14.08
N PRO A 824 29.59 -32.74 -13.28
CA PRO A 824 29.39 -32.86 -11.84
C PRO A 824 28.02 -33.49 -11.53
N PRO A 825 27.96 -34.48 -10.61
CA PRO A 825 26.69 -35.08 -10.21
C PRO A 825 25.76 -34.05 -9.55
N GLU A 826 24.44 -34.19 -9.75
CA GLU A 826 23.42 -33.25 -9.22
C GLU A 826 23.43 -33.15 -7.69
N PHE A 827 23.84 -34.22 -6.98
CA PHE A 827 24.08 -34.23 -5.54
C PHE A 827 25.55 -34.59 -5.27
N THR A 828 26.31 -33.67 -4.69
CA THR A 828 27.68 -33.93 -4.24
C THR A 828 27.71 -34.12 -2.74
N LEU A 829 28.20 -35.27 -2.27
CA LEU A 829 28.50 -35.45 -0.84
C LEU A 829 29.62 -34.49 -0.44
N GLY A 830 29.31 -33.55 0.45
CA GLY A 830 30.27 -32.58 0.99
C GLY A 830 31.30 -33.19 1.96
N THR A 831 31.24 -34.49 2.20
CA THR A 831 32.05 -35.18 3.22
C THR A 831 33.56 -35.04 2.96
N LEU A 832 34.08 -35.00 1.72
CA LEU A 832 35.54 -34.98 1.48
C LEU A 832 36.06 -33.78 0.67
N THR A 833 35.25 -32.74 0.50
CA THR A 833 35.54 -31.58 -0.36
C THR A 833 36.67 -30.69 0.16
N GLU A 834 36.69 -30.39 1.47
CA GLU A 834 37.69 -29.54 2.12
C GLU A 834 38.59 -30.32 3.09
N PHE A 835 38.95 -31.55 2.71
CA PHE A 835 39.84 -32.35 3.55
C PHE A 835 41.29 -31.85 3.44
N THR A 836 41.85 -31.33 4.53
CA THR A 836 43.26 -30.95 4.65
C THR A 836 43.91 -31.63 5.85
N ILE A 837 45.23 -31.84 5.77
CA ILE A 837 46.08 -32.40 6.81
C ILE A 837 47.21 -31.42 7.05
N SER A 838 47.54 -31.16 8.32
CA SER A 838 48.60 -30.21 8.71
C SER A 838 50.01 -30.79 8.59
#